data_AF-A0A960LW09-F1
#
_entry.id   AF-A0A960LW09-F1
#
_cell.length_a   1.000
_cell.length_b   1.000
_cell.length_c   1.000
_cell.angle_alpha   90.00
_cell.angle_beta   90.00
_cell.angle_gamma   90.00
#
_symmetry.space_group_name_H-M   'P 1'
#
loop_
_entity.id
_entity.type
_entity.pdbx_description
1 polymer ?
#
loop_
_entity_poly.entity_id
_entity_poly.type
_entity_poly.pdbx_seq_one_letter_code
_entity_poly.pdbx_strand_id
1 'polypeptide(L)'
;MKKRWILAYVILLAASTVVRWQAGNDARPLAGQQVIRLPVFDQGRETGAVVDMVYVDLVHPGKPDAPGVLLLHGVPMMSYDLRGLAEILHRAGYRVLVPDLPGFGRSARVIPDYSFDAQARYLNEFLDRKRLTPVQVVAYSQSGGTAMALWELAPDQMASLTLVSAVGVQEYELLGNYALNHSLHRLQEMLIAAAIHGVPHFGWLDRFPLNGSYARNFSQSDLRGMRSALLSLTIPTLIVHGQNDVLVHPGSAHETARLVPQSALVMTDGGHGQVLRNPEQLAAPITNFLFTVVRGTAPARSEASLERVEASQNPFDPDQAEKIVGFALVVMILMIAMSTLISEDLACIGAGLMVAKGILGYAPAAFAAFLGIFLGDLLLFYCGRWLGRSALQRKPLCWLIREEAIQESTAWFTRRGPMVILLSRFLPGSRLPTFFAAGMLHTRVWSFALYFLVAGVIWAPFLVWLSSELGDSLLTLFAEYKLVTMGAVLAAAAVIWLVIQLLIPSFTFKGRRRLVSKWRRLTRWEFWPLWAFYPPVLLWIGWLAIRYRGLHVMLSVNPAMPLGGLIGESKKAILDQIALGDRWVAAYQQIPGTLTAEEKEAAVMAFLDGHGISFPVVLKPDQGQRGQGVAVVRSQSQVSAYFAKPRGDTLVQRYVPGYEVGVFYYRMPGMARGRIFSITEKRFPVVIGDGRHDLEYLILKDERAVCMAGYLLSAHRDSLKRILDEGEPYTLVELGTHCRGAVFQDGIWLKTPALERAMDEIAQSCKGFYFGRFDLRCPNLEDLKAGLNFKVIELNGLTSEATHIYNPGNTLWYAYGVLFKQWAIAFRIGQRNLRDGVRRERVRDAIKQWLAFQRAPEVR
;
A
#
# COMPACT_ATOMS: atom_id res chain seq x y z
N MET A 1 -3.17 -1.99 21.89
CA MET A 1 -2.39 -0.92 21.24
C MET A 1 -3.04 -0.44 19.95
N LYS A 2 -3.18 -1.25 18.90
CA LYS A 2 -3.67 -0.79 17.58
C LYS A 2 -4.99 0.02 17.58
N LYS A 3 -6.02 -0.43 18.32
CA LYS A 3 -7.30 0.31 18.40
C LYS A 3 -7.19 1.68 19.10
N ARG A 4 -6.28 1.83 20.08
CA ARG A 4 -6.05 3.11 20.77
C ARG A 4 -5.34 4.11 19.86
N TRP A 5 -4.40 3.65 19.04
CA TRP A 5 -3.72 4.49 18.05
C TRP A 5 -4.64 4.92 16.91
N ILE A 6 -5.51 4.03 16.41
CA ILE A 6 -6.52 4.41 15.41
C ILE A 6 -7.51 5.42 15.99
N LEU A 7 -8.02 5.19 17.21
CA LEU A 7 -8.92 6.15 17.85
C LEU A 7 -8.23 7.49 18.11
N ALA A 8 -6.98 7.48 18.60
CA ALA A 8 -6.20 8.71 18.80
C ALA A 8 -5.96 9.44 17.47
N TYR A 9 -5.60 8.72 16.40
CA TYR A 9 -5.46 9.29 15.06
C TYR A 9 -6.76 9.91 14.55
N VAL A 10 -7.90 9.22 14.67
CA VAL A 10 -9.21 9.76 14.25
C VAL A 10 -9.59 10.99 15.06
N ILE A 11 -9.36 10.99 16.39
CA ILE A 11 -9.60 12.16 17.24
C ILE A 11 -8.70 13.33 16.84
N LEU A 12 -7.40 13.09 16.64
CA LEU A 12 -6.45 14.13 16.21
C LEU A 12 -6.80 14.66 14.82
N LEU A 13 -7.24 13.80 13.90
CA LEU A 13 -7.63 14.19 12.55
C LEU A 13 -8.90 15.05 12.57
N ALA A 14 -9.90 14.65 13.36
CA ALA A 14 -11.11 15.43 13.57
C ALA A 14 -10.80 16.80 14.20
N ALA A 15 -9.99 16.84 15.26
CA ALA A 15 -9.56 18.07 15.91
C ALA A 15 -8.78 18.98 14.94
N SER A 16 -7.85 18.42 14.17
CA SER A 16 -7.12 19.14 13.12
C SER A 16 -8.08 19.72 12.08
N THR A 17 -9.08 18.97 11.65
CA THR A 17 -10.08 19.43 10.68
C THR A 17 -10.91 20.59 11.22
N VAL A 18 -11.33 20.53 12.50
CA VAL A 18 -12.05 21.62 13.16
C VAL A 18 -11.18 22.88 13.26
N VAL A 19 -9.91 22.75 13.66
CA VAL A 19 -8.98 23.89 13.72
C VAL A 19 -8.78 24.52 12.35
N ARG A 20 -8.61 23.72 11.30
CA ARG A 20 -8.47 24.22 9.91
C ARG A 20 -9.72 24.96 9.44
N TRP A 21 -10.90 24.44 9.77
CA TRP A 21 -12.17 25.08 9.43
C TRP A 21 -12.36 26.40 10.17
N GLN A 22 -12.04 26.46 11.47
CA GLN A 22 -12.14 27.67 12.29
C GLN A 22 -11.10 28.72 11.96
N ALA A 23 -9.89 28.31 11.56
CA ALA A 23 -8.83 29.24 11.24
C ALA A 23 -9.22 30.17 10.08
N GLY A 24 -10.13 29.73 9.19
CA GLY A 24 -10.55 30.47 8.00
C GLY A 24 -9.37 30.77 7.07
N ASN A 25 -9.64 31.12 5.82
CA ASN A 25 -8.59 31.62 4.92
C ASN A 25 -8.44 33.15 5.00
N ASP A 26 -8.91 33.76 6.10
CA ASP A 26 -9.00 35.21 6.27
C ASP A 26 -7.65 35.80 6.68
N ALA A 27 -6.68 35.71 5.77
CA ALA A 27 -5.45 36.47 5.88
C ALA A 27 -5.80 37.94 5.70
N ARG A 28 -5.90 38.69 6.80
CA ARG A 28 -6.15 40.14 6.76
C ARG A 28 -5.18 40.84 5.79
N PRO A 29 -5.62 41.83 5.00
CA PRO A 29 -4.73 42.60 4.14
C PRO A 29 -3.56 43.21 4.92
N LEU A 30 -2.39 43.29 4.30
CA LEU A 30 -1.25 44.03 4.83
C LEU A 30 -1.46 45.55 4.71
N ALA A 31 -0.65 46.33 5.43
CA ALA A 31 -0.64 47.78 5.26
C ALA A 31 -0.36 48.15 3.79
N GLY A 32 -1.18 49.03 3.21
CA GLY A 32 -1.10 49.42 1.80
C GLY A 32 -1.85 48.50 0.82
N GLN A 33 -2.37 47.36 1.28
CA GLN A 33 -3.25 46.50 0.48
C GLN A 33 -4.71 46.90 0.64
N GLN A 34 -5.46 46.72 -0.43
CA GLN A 34 -6.90 46.97 -0.51
C GLN A 34 -7.62 45.66 -0.87
N VAL A 35 -8.93 45.61 -0.64
CA VAL A 35 -9.78 44.45 -0.95
C VAL A 35 -10.88 44.87 -1.90
N ILE A 36 -11.13 44.06 -2.91
CA ILE A 36 -12.27 44.19 -3.82
C ILE A 36 -13.03 42.87 -3.89
N ARG A 37 -14.36 42.94 -3.87
CA ARG A 37 -15.24 41.76 -4.00
C ARG A 37 -15.53 41.51 -5.47
N LEU A 38 -15.25 40.32 -5.97
CA LEU A 38 -15.50 39.92 -7.35
C LEU A 38 -16.48 38.74 -7.41
N PRO A 39 -17.27 38.58 -8.47
CA PRO A 39 -18.07 37.38 -8.70
C PRO A 39 -17.16 36.16 -8.88
N VAL A 40 -17.62 34.99 -8.41
CA VAL A 40 -16.89 33.72 -8.52
C VAL A 40 -17.20 33.03 -9.84
N PHE A 41 -16.16 32.61 -10.56
CA PHE A 41 -16.25 31.89 -11.82
C PHE A 41 -15.88 30.40 -11.67
N ASP A 42 -16.59 29.53 -12.38
CA ASP A 42 -16.34 28.09 -12.50
C ASP A 42 -16.65 27.64 -13.94
N GLN A 43 -15.65 27.06 -14.63
CA GLN A 43 -15.79 26.57 -16.02
C GLN A 43 -16.40 27.60 -16.97
N GLY A 44 -15.90 28.84 -16.88
CA GLY A 44 -16.34 29.96 -17.71
C GLY A 44 -17.69 30.58 -17.33
N ARG A 45 -18.33 30.17 -16.23
CA ARG A 45 -19.63 30.70 -15.77
C ARG A 45 -19.54 31.36 -14.41
N GLU A 46 -20.26 32.46 -14.23
CA GLU A 46 -20.47 33.07 -12.91
C GLU A 46 -21.40 32.20 -12.05
N THR A 47 -21.04 32.00 -10.79
CA THR A 47 -21.73 31.09 -9.85
C THR A 47 -22.72 31.81 -8.91
N GLY A 48 -22.76 33.16 -8.94
CA GLY A 48 -23.53 33.99 -8.01
C GLY A 48 -22.91 34.16 -6.62
N ALA A 49 -21.81 33.46 -6.32
CA ALA A 49 -20.99 33.71 -5.14
C ALA A 49 -20.02 34.87 -5.37
N VAL A 50 -19.49 35.45 -4.29
CA VAL A 50 -18.46 36.50 -4.34
C VAL A 50 -17.20 36.08 -3.59
N VAL A 51 -16.07 36.61 -4.04
CA VAL A 51 -14.74 36.35 -3.50
C VAL A 51 -13.99 37.64 -3.23
N ASP A 52 -13.24 37.69 -2.14
CA ASP A 52 -12.36 38.81 -1.84
C ASP A 52 -11.03 38.64 -2.58
N MET A 53 -10.69 39.63 -3.40
CA MET A 53 -9.39 39.77 -4.02
C MET A 53 -8.61 40.93 -3.37
N VAL A 54 -7.42 40.63 -2.88
CA VAL A 54 -6.48 41.59 -2.30
C VAL A 54 -5.60 42.16 -3.42
N TYR A 55 -5.30 43.45 -3.38
CA TYR A 55 -4.40 44.09 -4.35
C TYR A 55 -3.68 45.30 -3.75
N VAL A 56 -2.59 45.72 -4.41
CA VAL A 56 -1.90 47.00 -4.17
C VAL A 56 -2.21 47.95 -5.33
N ASP A 57 -2.46 49.23 -5.04
CA ASP A 57 -2.69 50.29 -6.05
C ASP A 57 -1.77 51.48 -5.74
N LEU A 58 -0.70 51.60 -6.52
CA LEU A 58 0.30 52.66 -6.39
C LEU A 58 -0.07 53.82 -7.33
N VAL A 59 -0.65 54.88 -6.76
CA VAL A 59 -1.12 56.07 -7.49
C VAL A 59 -0.24 57.27 -7.17
N HIS A 60 0.13 58.04 -8.18
CA HIS A 60 0.87 59.28 -7.97
C HIS A 60 -0.03 60.40 -7.43
N PRO A 61 0.38 61.11 -6.37
CA PRO A 61 -0.33 62.30 -5.91
C PRO A 61 -0.45 63.33 -7.05
N GLY A 62 -1.68 63.72 -7.38
CA GLY A 62 -1.97 64.72 -8.43
C GLY A 62 -1.84 64.23 -9.88
N LYS A 63 -1.59 62.93 -10.13
CA LYS A 63 -1.58 62.33 -11.49
C LYS A 63 -2.39 61.02 -11.51
N PRO A 64 -3.72 61.07 -11.28
CA PRO A 64 -4.57 59.87 -11.28
C PRO A 64 -4.64 59.20 -12.67
N ASP A 65 -4.43 59.98 -13.74
CA ASP A 65 -4.48 59.53 -15.14
C ASP A 65 -3.12 59.09 -15.68
N ALA A 66 -2.15 58.80 -14.79
CA ALA A 66 -0.88 58.21 -15.21
C ALA A 66 -1.11 56.87 -15.92
N PRO A 67 -0.34 56.52 -16.98
CA PRO A 67 -0.52 55.27 -17.70
C PRO A 67 -0.50 54.07 -16.76
N GLY A 68 -1.52 53.21 -16.89
CA GLY A 68 -1.71 52.07 -16.01
C GLY A 68 -0.81 50.89 -16.35
N VAL A 69 -0.28 50.23 -15.31
CA VAL A 69 0.42 48.96 -15.40
C VAL A 69 -0.24 47.94 -14.48
N LEU A 70 -0.63 46.79 -15.02
CA LEU A 70 -1.10 45.63 -14.27
C LEU A 70 0.07 44.64 -14.12
N LEU A 71 0.56 44.48 -12.91
CA LEU A 71 1.71 43.63 -12.60
C LEU A 71 1.25 42.32 -11.93
N LEU A 72 1.39 41.20 -12.62
CA LEU A 72 0.87 39.89 -12.21
C LEU A 72 1.98 38.98 -11.68
N HIS A 73 1.77 38.41 -10.50
CA HIS A 73 2.70 37.50 -9.83
C HIS A 73 2.66 36.07 -10.38
N GLY A 74 3.73 35.32 -10.14
CA GLY A 74 3.80 33.88 -10.45
C GLY A 74 3.20 33.03 -9.33
N VAL A 75 3.22 31.71 -9.47
CA VAL A 75 2.73 30.78 -8.46
C VAL A 75 3.92 30.18 -7.70
N PRO A 76 3.94 30.11 -6.35
CA PRO A 76 2.90 30.48 -5.38
C PRO A 76 3.06 31.88 -4.77
N MET A 77 3.51 32.87 -5.55
CA MET A 77 3.82 34.22 -5.05
C MET A 77 2.56 35.04 -4.71
N MET A 78 2.79 36.26 -4.23
CA MET A 78 1.79 37.29 -3.97
C MET A 78 2.29 38.69 -4.37
N SER A 79 1.44 39.70 -4.30
CA SER A 79 1.76 41.10 -4.64
C SER A 79 2.97 41.63 -3.87
N TYR A 80 3.14 41.22 -2.60
CA TYR A 80 4.29 41.58 -1.78
C TYR A 80 5.62 41.14 -2.40
N ASP A 81 5.65 40.00 -3.10
CA ASP A 81 6.88 39.48 -3.70
C ASP A 81 7.34 40.32 -4.90
N LEU A 82 6.42 41.04 -5.54
CA LEU A 82 6.70 41.93 -6.67
C LEU A 82 6.95 43.40 -6.27
N ARG A 83 6.95 43.72 -4.97
CA ARG A 83 7.09 45.11 -4.46
C ARG A 83 8.28 45.87 -5.04
N GLY A 84 9.43 45.22 -5.20
CA GLY A 84 10.64 45.87 -5.72
C GLY A 84 10.46 46.33 -7.17
N LEU A 85 9.88 45.49 -8.03
CA LEU A 85 9.58 45.87 -9.41
C LEU A 85 8.45 46.90 -9.47
N ALA A 86 7.40 46.73 -8.66
CA ALA A 86 6.27 47.66 -8.58
C ALA A 86 6.73 49.08 -8.21
N GLU A 87 7.61 49.23 -7.23
CA GLU A 87 8.17 50.52 -6.80
C GLU A 87 9.05 51.17 -7.86
N ILE A 88 9.80 50.39 -8.66
CA ILE A 88 10.60 50.94 -9.76
C ILE A 88 9.69 51.45 -10.88
N LEU A 89 8.69 50.68 -11.28
CA LEU A 89 7.71 51.09 -12.29
C LEU A 89 6.90 52.31 -11.82
N HIS A 90 6.51 52.35 -10.55
CA HIS A 90 5.86 53.53 -9.98
C HIS A 90 6.78 54.75 -10.03
N ARG A 91 8.06 54.63 -9.62
CA ARG A 91 9.03 55.74 -9.75
C ARG A 91 9.25 56.19 -11.19
N ALA A 92 9.06 55.31 -12.18
CA ALA A 92 9.13 55.63 -13.60
C ALA A 92 7.89 56.40 -14.13
N GLY A 93 6.90 56.69 -13.28
CA GLY A 93 5.75 57.55 -13.62
C GLY A 93 4.45 56.80 -13.92
N TYR A 94 4.40 55.49 -13.67
CA TYR A 94 3.22 54.66 -13.94
C TYR A 94 2.32 54.50 -12.70
N ARG A 95 1.01 54.35 -12.92
CA ARG A 95 0.09 53.84 -11.89
C ARG A 95 0.17 52.31 -11.91
N VAL A 96 0.54 51.68 -10.79
CA VAL A 96 0.80 50.22 -10.76
C VAL A 96 -0.24 49.50 -9.91
N LEU A 97 -0.98 48.58 -10.53
CA LEU A 97 -1.87 47.64 -9.87
C LEU A 97 -1.18 46.28 -9.71
N VAL A 98 -1.16 45.73 -8.51
CA VAL A 98 -0.57 44.42 -8.21
C VAL A 98 -1.59 43.56 -7.45
N PRO A 99 -2.45 42.78 -8.14
CA PRO A 99 -3.40 41.89 -7.47
C PRO A 99 -2.73 40.63 -6.94
N ASP A 100 -3.20 40.15 -5.79
CA ASP A 100 -3.07 38.75 -5.40
C ASP A 100 -4.16 37.99 -6.16
N LEU A 101 -3.80 37.13 -7.11
CA LEU A 101 -4.79 36.36 -7.87
C LEU A 101 -5.64 35.49 -6.91
N PRO A 102 -6.96 35.38 -7.11
CA PRO A 102 -7.79 34.46 -6.35
C PRO A 102 -7.17 33.05 -6.32
N GLY A 103 -7.12 32.44 -5.14
CA GLY A 103 -6.39 31.20 -4.90
C GLY A 103 -5.00 31.38 -4.29
N PHE A 104 -4.43 32.59 -4.35
CA PHE A 104 -3.05 32.89 -3.95
C PHE A 104 -2.95 34.08 -2.99
N GLY A 105 -1.75 34.25 -2.43
CA GLY A 105 -1.43 35.34 -1.51
C GLY A 105 -2.41 35.46 -0.35
N ARG A 106 -2.98 36.65 -0.21
CA ARG A 106 -4.01 37.02 0.78
C ARG A 106 -5.41 37.14 0.20
N SER A 107 -5.58 36.96 -1.11
CA SER A 107 -6.90 36.74 -1.71
C SER A 107 -7.50 35.43 -1.21
N ALA A 108 -8.79 35.22 -1.45
CA ALA A 108 -9.44 33.99 -1.02
C ALA A 108 -8.71 32.77 -1.60
N ARG A 109 -8.26 31.87 -0.73
CA ARG A 109 -7.40 30.75 -1.15
C ARG A 109 -8.15 29.59 -1.78
N VAL A 110 -9.45 29.47 -1.54
CA VAL A 110 -10.29 28.38 -2.05
C VAL A 110 -11.31 28.95 -3.02
N ILE A 111 -11.12 28.63 -4.29
CA ILE A 111 -12.02 28.95 -5.39
C ILE A 111 -12.39 27.64 -6.13
N PRO A 112 -13.50 27.60 -6.87
CA PRO A 112 -13.89 26.39 -7.60
C PRO A 112 -12.97 26.09 -8.79
N ASP A 113 -12.45 27.12 -9.46
CA ASP A 113 -11.66 27.00 -10.69
C ASP A 113 -10.40 27.89 -10.65
N TYR A 114 -9.23 27.27 -10.84
CA TYR A 114 -7.90 27.90 -10.85
C TYR A 114 -7.31 28.02 -12.27
N SER A 115 -8.07 27.69 -13.31
CA SER A 115 -7.62 27.76 -14.70
C SER A 115 -7.27 29.18 -15.14
N PHE A 116 -6.49 29.31 -16.21
CA PHE A 116 -6.17 30.62 -16.79
C PHE A 116 -7.42 31.40 -17.23
N ASP A 117 -8.45 30.72 -17.76
CA ASP A 117 -9.72 31.36 -18.14
C ASP A 117 -10.44 31.98 -16.93
N ALA A 118 -10.54 31.23 -15.83
CA ALA A 118 -11.14 31.76 -14.60
C ALA A 118 -10.37 32.97 -14.07
N GLN A 119 -9.03 32.90 -14.04
CA GLN A 119 -8.17 34.00 -13.62
C GLN A 119 -8.30 35.23 -14.54
N ALA A 120 -8.37 35.04 -15.86
CA ALA A 120 -8.59 36.11 -16.82
C ALA A 120 -9.94 36.84 -16.59
N ARG A 121 -11.01 36.11 -16.25
CA ARG A 121 -12.32 36.71 -15.92
C ARG A 121 -12.28 37.54 -14.65
N TYR A 122 -11.60 37.07 -13.61
CA TYR A 122 -11.37 37.87 -12.40
C TYR A 122 -10.61 39.16 -12.72
N LEU A 123 -9.58 39.09 -13.58
CA LEU A 123 -8.82 40.27 -14.00
C LEU A 123 -9.64 41.24 -14.86
N ASN A 124 -10.44 40.74 -15.80
CA ASN A 124 -11.32 41.59 -16.61
C ASN A 124 -12.28 42.40 -15.71
N GLU A 125 -13.00 41.72 -14.82
CA GLU A 125 -13.91 42.38 -13.87
C GLU A 125 -13.16 43.35 -12.93
N PHE A 126 -11.94 42.99 -12.52
CA PHE A 126 -11.11 43.86 -11.70
C PHE A 126 -10.73 45.16 -12.43
N LEU A 127 -10.29 45.07 -13.69
CA LEU A 127 -9.93 46.22 -14.51
C LEU A 127 -11.14 47.11 -14.80
N ASP A 128 -12.30 46.52 -15.12
CA ASP A 128 -13.56 47.23 -15.35
C ASP A 128 -13.96 48.07 -14.13
N ARG A 129 -13.89 47.48 -12.93
CA ARG A 129 -14.18 48.19 -11.68
C ARG A 129 -13.15 49.25 -11.32
N LYS A 130 -11.90 49.06 -11.73
CA LYS A 130 -10.82 50.04 -11.54
C LYS A 130 -10.85 51.15 -12.58
N ARG A 131 -11.64 50.99 -13.65
CA ARG A 131 -11.72 51.90 -14.80
C ARG A 131 -10.32 52.20 -15.35
N LEU A 132 -9.50 51.15 -15.46
CA LEU A 132 -8.11 51.23 -15.91
C LEU A 132 -7.96 50.41 -17.19
N THR A 133 -8.43 50.99 -18.30
CA THR A 133 -8.56 50.33 -19.60
C THR A 133 -8.24 51.33 -20.71
N PRO A 134 -7.36 51.00 -21.67
CA PRO A 134 -6.49 49.83 -21.71
C PRO A 134 -5.31 49.94 -20.74
N VAL A 135 -4.79 48.81 -20.25
CA VAL A 135 -3.67 48.74 -19.31
C VAL A 135 -2.47 48.03 -19.93
N GLN A 136 -1.26 48.38 -19.51
CA GLN A 136 -0.05 47.64 -19.89
C GLN A 136 0.14 46.47 -18.92
N VAL A 137 0.18 45.23 -19.42
CA VAL A 137 0.27 44.04 -18.55
C VAL A 137 1.70 43.55 -18.47
N VAL A 138 2.21 43.39 -17.25
CA VAL A 138 3.51 42.75 -16.97
C VAL A 138 3.23 41.45 -16.20
N ALA A 139 3.42 40.31 -16.85
CA ALA A 139 3.06 39.01 -16.33
C ALA A 139 4.28 38.14 -16.06
N TYR A 140 4.44 37.70 -14.81
CA TYR A 140 5.55 36.86 -14.39
C TYR A 140 5.16 35.38 -14.30
N SER A 141 6.01 34.48 -14.83
CA SER A 141 5.85 33.02 -14.71
C SER A 141 4.48 32.53 -15.21
N GLN A 142 3.76 31.75 -14.40
CA GLN A 142 2.43 31.20 -14.71
C GLN A 142 1.39 32.24 -15.12
N SER A 143 1.50 33.50 -14.64
CA SER A 143 0.56 34.55 -15.03
C SER A 143 0.69 34.97 -16.50
N GLY A 144 1.73 34.53 -17.22
CA GLY A 144 1.79 34.67 -18.68
C GLY A 144 0.60 33.99 -19.37
N GLY A 145 0.24 32.77 -18.93
CA GLY A 145 -0.94 32.06 -19.43
C GLY A 145 -2.24 32.80 -19.09
N THR A 146 -2.35 33.34 -17.88
CA THR A 146 -3.48 34.19 -17.46
C THR A 146 -3.60 35.45 -18.32
N ALA A 147 -2.48 36.12 -18.63
CA ALA A 147 -2.47 37.32 -19.46
C ALA A 147 -2.85 37.02 -20.92
N MET A 148 -2.44 35.87 -21.45
CA MET A 148 -2.86 35.41 -22.78
C MET A 148 -4.36 35.07 -22.81
N ALA A 149 -4.89 34.43 -21.76
CA ALA A 149 -6.32 34.18 -21.64
C ALA A 149 -7.12 35.50 -21.50
N LEU A 150 -6.57 36.52 -20.84
CA LEU A 150 -7.17 37.86 -20.78
C LEU A 150 -7.20 38.51 -22.17
N TRP A 151 -6.13 38.38 -22.95
CA TRP A 151 -6.09 38.86 -24.34
C TRP A 151 -7.15 38.20 -25.21
N GLU A 152 -7.33 36.88 -25.12
CA GLU A 152 -8.37 36.17 -25.89
C GLU A 152 -9.79 36.54 -25.43
N LEU A 153 -9.98 36.80 -24.14
CA LEU A 153 -11.28 37.15 -23.55
C LEU A 153 -11.68 38.60 -23.85
N ALA A 154 -10.76 39.54 -23.70
CA ALA A 154 -11.03 40.98 -23.71
C ALA A 154 -9.80 41.76 -24.24
N PRO A 155 -9.51 41.70 -25.55
CA PRO A 155 -8.30 42.30 -26.13
C PRO A 155 -8.21 43.82 -25.93
N ASP A 156 -9.36 44.51 -25.89
CA ASP A 156 -9.46 45.95 -25.65
C ASP A 156 -8.99 46.37 -24.25
N GLN A 157 -8.84 45.42 -23.32
CA GLN A 157 -8.31 45.68 -21.98
C GLN A 157 -6.79 45.94 -21.98
N MET A 158 -6.06 45.52 -23.01
CA MET A 158 -4.60 45.45 -22.99
C MET A 158 -3.95 46.39 -24.03
N ALA A 159 -3.14 47.33 -23.55
CA ALA A 159 -2.35 48.20 -24.42
C ALA A 159 -1.04 47.53 -24.89
N SER A 160 -0.44 46.70 -24.03
CA SER A 160 0.77 45.94 -24.31
C SER A 160 0.91 44.75 -23.36
N LEU A 161 1.74 43.78 -23.75
CA LEU A 161 2.03 42.60 -22.93
C LEU A 161 3.55 42.44 -22.73
N THR A 162 3.97 42.33 -21.47
CA THR A 162 5.34 41.97 -21.10
C THR A 162 5.34 40.62 -20.39
N LEU A 163 6.01 39.64 -20.97
CA LEU A 163 6.17 38.28 -20.44
C LEU A 163 7.53 38.17 -19.75
N VAL A 164 7.54 37.92 -18.44
CA VAL A 164 8.77 37.84 -17.65
C VAL A 164 8.94 36.42 -17.09
N SER A 165 9.96 35.69 -17.53
CA SER A 165 10.14 34.28 -17.15
C SER A 165 8.86 33.44 -17.32
N ALA A 166 8.04 33.78 -18.31
CA ALA A 166 6.65 33.34 -18.41
C ALA A 166 6.51 31.96 -19.05
N VAL A 167 5.50 31.20 -18.60
CA VAL A 167 5.08 29.98 -19.31
C VAL A 167 4.70 30.32 -20.75
N GLY A 168 4.95 29.39 -21.65
CA GLY A 168 4.74 29.58 -23.09
C GLY A 168 4.05 28.36 -23.69
N VAL A 169 4.66 27.76 -24.71
CA VAL A 169 4.04 26.62 -25.39
C VAL A 169 4.24 25.30 -24.62
N GLN A 170 3.31 24.37 -24.81
CA GLN A 170 3.27 23.07 -24.12
C GLN A 170 4.50 22.20 -24.40
N GLU A 171 5.18 22.38 -25.52
CA GLU A 171 6.33 21.61 -25.98
C GLU A 171 7.53 21.79 -25.05
N TYR A 172 7.69 22.96 -24.42
CA TYR A 172 8.79 23.24 -23.48
C TYR A 172 8.42 23.02 -22.00
N GLU A 173 7.22 22.52 -21.73
CA GLU A 173 6.69 22.40 -20.37
C GLU A 173 6.80 20.96 -19.86
N LEU A 174 7.58 20.77 -18.80
CA LEU A 174 7.83 19.48 -18.14
C LEU A 174 8.19 18.34 -19.13
N LEU A 175 7.25 17.43 -19.45
CA LEU A 175 7.46 16.31 -20.38
C LEU A 175 7.08 16.63 -21.84
N GLY A 176 6.76 17.89 -22.16
CA GLY A 176 6.37 18.30 -23.51
C GLY A 176 5.03 17.72 -23.99
N ASN A 177 4.23 17.14 -23.08
CA ASN A 177 2.95 16.51 -23.41
C ASN A 177 1.87 16.86 -22.38
N TYR A 178 0.77 17.45 -22.86
CA TYR A 178 -0.33 17.90 -22.03
C TYR A 178 -0.95 16.80 -21.17
N ALA A 179 -1.31 15.65 -21.77
CA ALA A 179 -2.04 14.60 -21.06
C ALA A 179 -1.20 13.98 -19.95
N LEU A 180 0.10 13.79 -20.19
CA LEU A 180 1.03 13.29 -19.19
C LEU A 180 1.29 14.32 -18.08
N ASN A 181 1.60 15.56 -18.44
CA ASN A 181 1.82 16.63 -17.46
C ASN A 181 0.59 16.79 -16.55
N HIS A 182 -0.61 16.83 -17.11
CA HIS A 182 -1.83 16.89 -16.31
C HIS A 182 -2.06 15.64 -15.46
N SER A 183 -1.71 14.46 -15.95
CA SER A 183 -1.80 13.24 -15.13
C SER A 183 -0.85 13.32 -13.92
N LEU A 184 0.36 13.85 -14.12
CA LEU A 184 1.33 14.09 -13.03
C LEU A 184 0.82 15.16 -12.06
N HIS A 185 0.27 16.28 -12.55
CA HIS A 185 -0.26 17.34 -11.69
C HIS A 185 -1.52 16.90 -10.92
N ARG A 186 -2.39 16.07 -11.51
CA ARG A 186 -3.51 15.45 -10.79
C ARG A 186 -3.04 14.47 -9.72
N LEU A 187 -2.01 13.67 -10.02
CA LEU A 187 -1.40 12.79 -9.02
C LEU A 187 -0.80 13.61 -7.87
N GLN A 188 -0.08 14.70 -8.20
CA GLN A 188 0.47 15.64 -7.23
C GLN A 188 -0.64 16.28 -6.37
N GLU A 189 -1.73 16.74 -7.00
CA GLU A 189 -2.91 17.26 -6.30
C GLU A 189 -3.50 16.23 -5.35
N MET A 190 -3.71 14.99 -5.80
CA MET A 190 -4.24 13.92 -4.97
C MET A 190 -3.32 13.60 -3.79
N LEU A 191 -2.00 13.56 -3.99
CA LEU A 191 -1.03 13.30 -2.92
C LEU A 191 -0.98 14.45 -1.90
N ILE A 192 -0.99 15.69 -2.37
CA ILE A 192 -1.05 16.89 -1.51
C ILE A 192 -2.36 16.90 -0.74
N ALA A 193 -3.50 16.64 -1.39
CA ALA A 193 -4.80 16.52 -0.75
C ALA A 193 -4.80 15.39 0.29
N ALA A 194 -4.24 14.22 -0.01
CA ALA A 194 -4.13 13.11 0.93
C ALA A 194 -3.25 13.47 2.15
N ALA A 195 -2.16 14.22 1.96
CA ALA A 195 -1.34 14.70 3.06
C ALA A 195 -2.09 15.75 3.92
N ILE A 196 -2.71 16.74 3.28
CA ILE A 196 -3.46 17.82 3.93
C ILE A 196 -4.69 17.27 4.68
N HIS A 197 -5.43 16.33 4.10
CA HIS A 197 -6.65 15.80 4.71
C HIS A 197 -6.44 14.52 5.52
N GLY A 198 -5.30 13.84 5.37
CA GLY A 198 -4.98 12.58 6.04
C GLY A 198 -3.98 12.71 7.19
N VAL A 199 -3.30 13.86 7.36
CA VAL A 199 -2.36 14.09 8.46
C VAL A 199 -2.96 15.10 9.46
N PRO A 200 -3.01 14.79 10.77
CA PRO A 200 -3.45 15.75 11.76
C PRO A 200 -2.38 16.83 11.99
N HIS A 201 -2.44 17.92 11.23
CA HIS A 201 -1.42 18.97 11.20
C HIS A 201 -1.90 20.35 11.71
N PHE A 202 -3.18 20.49 12.09
CA PHE A 202 -3.76 21.68 12.73
C PHE A 202 -3.49 23.00 11.96
N GLY A 203 -3.61 22.96 10.63
CA GLY A 203 -3.38 24.14 9.78
C GLY A 203 -1.93 24.38 9.35
N TRP A 204 -0.95 23.62 9.88
CA TRP A 204 0.46 23.82 9.53
C TRP A 204 0.75 23.59 8.03
N LEU A 205 0.25 22.50 7.44
CA LEU A 205 0.42 22.23 6.00
C LEU A 205 -0.33 23.23 5.09
N ASP A 206 -1.42 23.86 5.55
CA ASP A 206 -2.15 24.86 4.74
C ASP A 206 -1.34 26.17 4.56
N ARG A 207 -0.37 26.40 5.44
CA ARG A 207 0.51 27.59 5.38
C ARG A 207 1.70 27.41 4.45
N PHE A 208 2.00 26.18 4.03
CA PHE A 208 3.05 25.95 3.05
C PHE A 208 2.66 26.54 1.69
N PRO A 209 3.61 27.16 0.95
CA PRO A 209 3.33 27.67 -0.39
C PRO A 209 2.91 26.58 -1.38
N LEU A 210 3.43 25.36 -1.21
CA LEU A 210 3.10 24.19 -2.01
C LEU A 210 1.88 23.46 -1.43
N ASN A 211 0.73 24.14 -1.44
CA ASN A 211 -0.53 23.64 -0.88
C ASN A 211 -1.52 23.17 -1.96
N GLY A 212 -2.77 22.90 -1.57
CA GLY A 212 -3.82 22.45 -2.49
C GLY A 212 -4.19 23.47 -3.57
N SER A 213 -4.01 24.77 -3.34
CA SER A 213 -4.23 25.81 -4.36
C SER A 213 -3.12 25.81 -5.40
N TYR A 214 -1.86 25.68 -4.95
CA TYR A 214 -0.71 25.48 -5.83
C TYR A 214 -0.91 24.26 -6.73
N ALA A 215 -1.29 23.12 -6.16
CA ALA A 215 -1.47 21.89 -6.93
C ALA A 215 -2.63 21.99 -7.94
N ARG A 216 -3.76 22.58 -7.51
CA ARG A 216 -4.94 22.77 -8.36
C ARG A 216 -4.66 23.63 -9.57
N ASN A 217 -3.90 24.72 -9.40
CA ASN A 217 -3.46 25.58 -10.50
C ASN A 217 -2.84 24.78 -11.64
N PHE A 218 -1.79 23.99 -11.38
CA PHE A 218 -1.14 23.20 -12.43
C PHE A 218 -2.03 22.09 -13.00
N SER A 219 -2.94 21.54 -12.20
CA SER A 219 -3.85 20.48 -12.64
C SER A 219 -5.02 20.97 -13.52
N GLN A 220 -5.38 22.26 -13.41
CA GLN A 220 -6.53 22.87 -14.08
C GLN A 220 -6.14 23.84 -15.21
N SER A 221 -4.93 24.39 -15.20
CA SER A 221 -4.41 25.25 -16.27
C SER A 221 -4.15 24.50 -17.57
N ASP A 222 -4.75 24.95 -18.68
CA ASP A 222 -4.56 24.35 -20.00
C ASP A 222 -3.55 25.16 -20.84
N LEU A 223 -2.38 24.56 -21.11
CA LEU A 223 -1.33 25.17 -21.93
C LEU A 223 -1.52 24.89 -23.44
N ARG A 224 -2.44 24.00 -23.86
CA ARG A 224 -2.63 23.67 -25.29
C ARG A 224 -3.13 24.85 -26.10
N GLY A 225 -3.98 25.70 -25.49
CA GLY A 225 -4.54 26.89 -26.14
C GLY A 225 -3.52 28.01 -26.38
N MET A 226 -2.39 28.00 -25.68
CA MET A 226 -1.45 29.11 -25.68
C MET A 226 -0.83 29.39 -27.05
N ARG A 227 -0.59 28.36 -27.88
CA ARG A 227 -0.09 28.59 -29.25
C ARG A 227 -1.05 29.44 -30.07
N SER A 228 -2.35 29.14 -29.99
CA SER A 228 -3.39 29.92 -30.66
C SER A 228 -3.43 31.35 -30.14
N ALA A 229 -3.40 31.51 -28.80
CA ALA A 229 -3.37 32.83 -28.17
C ALA A 229 -2.17 33.65 -28.63
N LEU A 230 -0.96 33.08 -28.60
CA LEU A 230 0.29 33.71 -29.06
C LEU A 230 0.22 34.11 -30.53
N LEU A 231 -0.27 33.22 -31.38
CA LEU A 231 -0.46 33.49 -32.81
C LEU A 231 -1.53 34.55 -33.08
N SER A 232 -2.42 34.85 -32.14
CA SER A 232 -3.44 35.89 -32.27
C SER A 232 -3.02 37.26 -31.73
N LEU A 233 -1.92 37.35 -30.95
CA LEU A 233 -1.47 38.60 -30.34
C LEU A 233 -1.11 39.64 -31.40
N THR A 234 -1.78 40.79 -31.39
CA THR A 234 -1.51 41.93 -32.28
C THR A 234 -0.86 43.12 -31.58
N ILE A 235 -1.01 43.20 -30.26
CA ILE A 235 -0.46 44.27 -29.42
C ILE A 235 1.08 44.19 -29.31
N PRO A 236 1.74 45.33 -29.01
CA PRO A 236 3.16 45.34 -28.71
C PRO A 236 3.49 44.37 -27.57
N THR A 237 4.53 43.57 -27.76
CA THR A 237 4.91 42.52 -26.81
C THR A 237 6.40 42.57 -26.47
N LEU A 238 6.75 42.47 -25.19
CA LEU A 238 8.12 42.28 -24.71
C LEU A 238 8.24 40.93 -24.01
N ILE A 239 9.33 40.21 -24.26
CA ILE A 239 9.67 38.96 -23.59
C ILE A 239 11.01 39.18 -22.89
N VAL A 240 11.04 38.98 -21.57
CA VAL A 240 12.25 39.06 -20.75
C VAL A 240 12.46 37.72 -20.06
N HIS A 241 13.54 37.00 -20.37
CA HIS A 241 13.76 35.65 -19.87
C HIS A 241 15.20 35.41 -19.44
N GLY A 242 15.39 34.61 -18.41
CA GLY A 242 16.72 34.26 -17.92
C GLY A 242 17.29 33.02 -18.63
N GLN A 243 18.53 33.09 -19.12
CA GLN A 243 19.21 31.95 -19.73
C GLN A 243 19.42 30.77 -18.76
N ASN A 244 19.46 31.06 -17.45
CA ASN A 244 19.65 30.06 -16.40
C ASN A 244 18.34 29.68 -15.70
N ASP A 245 17.19 29.91 -16.34
CA ASP A 245 15.88 29.55 -15.80
C ASP A 245 15.65 28.03 -15.86
N VAL A 246 15.58 27.40 -14.68
CA VAL A 246 15.42 25.94 -14.54
C VAL A 246 13.95 25.52 -14.40
N LEU A 247 13.04 26.47 -14.21
CA LEU A 247 11.62 26.19 -14.02
C LEU A 247 10.85 26.38 -15.32
N VAL A 248 11.17 27.44 -16.06
CA VAL A 248 10.62 27.67 -17.41
C VAL A 248 11.77 27.72 -18.40
N HIS A 249 11.78 26.76 -19.32
CA HIS A 249 12.86 26.59 -20.28
C HIS A 249 13.11 27.86 -21.11
N PRO A 250 14.37 28.31 -21.31
CA PRO A 250 14.69 29.46 -22.17
C PRO A 250 14.12 29.36 -23.59
N GLY A 251 14.10 28.15 -24.15
CA GLY A 251 13.48 27.85 -25.45
C GLY A 251 11.99 28.18 -25.53
N SER A 252 11.28 28.23 -24.39
CA SER A 252 9.90 28.73 -24.33
C SER A 252 9.83 30.20 -24.72
N ALA A 253 10.79 31.03 -24.30
CA ALA A 253 10.86 32.44 -24.65
C ALA A 253 11.25 32.65 -26.12
N HIS A 254 12.19 31.87 -26.65
CA HIS A 254 12.55 31.90 -28.07
C HIS A 254 11.38 31.48 -28.96
N GLU A 255 10.66 30.40 -28.60
CA GLU A 255 9.49 29.95 -29.33
C GLU A 255 8.34 30.94 -29.24
N THR A 256 8.14 31.57 -28.08
CA THR A 256 7.18 32.67 -27.92
C THR A 256 7.56 33.86 -28.82
N ALA A 257 8.84 34.22 -28.90
CA ALA A 257 9.32 35.30 -29.76
C ALA A 257 9.18 35.00 -31.26
N ARG A 258 9.28 33.71 -31.63
CA ARG A 258 8.99 33.24 -32.99
C ARG A 258 7.50 33.34 -33.31
N LEU A 259 6.62 32.96 -32.37
CA LEU A 259 5.17 32.98 -32.56
C LEU A 259 4.55 34.37 -32.49
N VAL A 260 5.25 35.35 -31.90
CA VAL A 260 4.81 36.74 -31.80
C VAL A 260 5.77 37.63 -32.61
N PRO A 261 5.57 37.81 -33.93
CA PRO A 261 6.53 38.47 -34.83
C PRO A 261 6.94 39.90 -34.46
N GLN A 262 6.06 40.65 -33.79
CA GLN A 262 6.32 42.01 -33.32
C GLN A 262 7.02 42.08 -31.97
N SER A 263 7.25 40.94 -31.32
CA SER A 263 7.84 40.92 -29.98
C SER A 263 9.31 41.33 -29.99
N ALA A 264 9.72 42.01 -28.92
CA ALA A 264 11.12 42.15 -28.54
C ALA A 264 11.50 41.04 -27.54
N LEU A 265 12.67 40.41 -27.72
CA LEU A 265 13.20 39.41 -26.81
C LEU A 265 14.46 39.94 -26.12
N VAL A 266 14.46 39.88 -24.78
CA VAL A 266 15.60 40.25 -23.92
C VAL A 266 15.98 39.05 -23.07
N MET A 267 17.13 38.45 -23.37
CA MET A 267 17.71 37.38 -22.57
C MET A 267 18.64 37.95 -21.50
N THR A 268 18.48 37.52 -20.25
CA THR A 268 19.32 37.91 -19.11
C THR A 268 20.15 36.73 -18.63
N ASP A 269 21.22 36.97 -17.86
CA ASP A 269 21.98 35.90 -17.21
C ASP A 269 21.29 35.32 -15.95
N GLY A 270 20.07 35.80 -15.64
CA GLY A 270 19.30 35.39 -14.48
C GLY A 270 18.69 33.99 -14.60
N GLY A 271 18.18 33.48 -13.47
CA GLY A 271 17.27 32.31 -13.43
C GLY A 271 15.85 32.73 -13.05
N HIS A 272 14.94 31.78 -12.83
CA HIS A 272 13.50 32.08 -12.60
C HIS A 272 13.27 33.18 -11.56
N GLY A 273 13.94 33.08 -10.40
CA GLY A 273 13.78 34.01 -9.27
C GLY A 273 14.41 35.39 -9.46
N GLN A 274 14.80 35.78 -10.67
CA GLN A 274 15.42 37.09 -10.96
C GLN A 274 14.53 38.28 -10.55
N VAL A 275 13.21 38.13 -10.58
CA VAL A 275 12.27 39.19 -10.14
C VAL A 275 12.39 39.51 -8.64
N LEU A 276 12.81 38.52 -7.85
CA LEU A 276 13.02 38.67 -6.40
C LEU A 276 14.41 39.19 -6.06
N ARG A 277 15.42 38.75 -6.81
CA ARG A 277 16.83 38.98 -6.48
C ARG A 277 17.39 40.24 -7.14
N ASN A 278 17.03 40.47 -8.40
CA ASN A 278 17.60 41.52 -9.25
C ASN A 278 16.49 42.31 -9.99
N PRO A 279 15.51 42.91 -9.29
CA PRO A 279 14.39 43.61 -9.94
C PRO A 279 14.85 44.78 -10.83
N GLU A 280 15.99 45.42 -10.51
CA GLU A 280 16.53 46.54 -11.31
C GLU A 280 16.98 46.09 -12.72
N GLN A 281 17.58 44.90 -12.84
CA GLN A 281 17.99 44.35 -14.14
C GLN A 281 16.80 44.08 -15.05
N LEU A 282 15.66 43.67 -14.47
CA LEU A 282 14.41 43.48 -15.21
C LEU A 282 13.73 44.82 -15.51
N ALA A 283 13.77 45.76 -14.58
CA ALA A 283 13.03 47.00 -14.71
C ALA A 283 13.51 47.87 -15.87
N ALA A 284 14.80 47.86 -16.21
CA ALA A 284 15.34 48.65 -17.31
C ALA A 284 14.71 48.31 -18.68
N PRO A 285 14.77 47.06 -19.19
CA PRO A 285 14.11 46.71 -20.46
C PRO A 285 12.59 46.88 -20.41
N ILE A 286 11.96 46.57 -19.26
CA ILE A 286 10.51 46.72 -19.08
C ILE A 286 10.12 48.20 -19.19
N THR A 287 10.75 49.09 -18.42
CA THR A 287 10.42 50.52 -18.39
C THR A 287 10.64 51.16 -19.76
N ASN A 288 11.73 50.81 -20.44
CA ASN A 288 12.00 51.30 -21.79
C ASN A 288 10.91 50.87 -22.78
N PHE A 289 10.49 49.61 -22.74
CA PHE A 289 9.41 49.13 -23.59
C PHE A 289 8.07 49.82 -23.28
N LEU A 290 7.67 49.88 -22.02
CA LEU A 290 6.43 50.56 -21.61
C LEU A 290 6.42 52.03 -22.08
N PHE A 291 7.57 52.70 -22.05
CA PHE A 291 7.70 54.07 -22.53
C PHE A 291 7.47 54.18 -24.04
N THR A 292 7.96 53.23 -24.84
CA THR A 292 7.69 53.20 -26.29
C THR A 292 6.21 52.97 -26.59
N VAL A 293 5.51 52.18 -25.77
CA VAL A 293 4.07 51.93 -25.90
C VAL A 293 3.29 53.23 -25.64
N VAL A 294 3.60 53.94 -24.55
CA VAL A 294 2.98 55.23 -24.22
C VAL A 294 3.22 56.28 -25.32
N ARG A 295 4.38 56.25 -25.98
CA ARG A 295 4.69 57.13 -27.12
C ARG A 295 4.06 56.70 -28.44
N GLY A 296 3.43 55.54 -28.51
CA GLY A 296 2.89 54.98 -29.76
C GLY A 296 3.97 54.57 -30.77
N THR A 297 5.20 54.29 -30.31
CA THR A 297 6.34 53.88 -31.16
C THR A 297 6.72 52.41 -30.99
N ALA A 298 5.96 51.66 -30.20
CA ALA A 298 6.19 50.23 -30.02
C ALA A 298 5.64 49.46 -31.24
N PRO A 299 6.38 48.47 -31.76
CA PRO A 299 6.02 47.80 -33.00
C PRO A 299 4.69 47.04 -32.89
N ALA A 300 3.77 47.34 -33.80
CA ALA A 300 2.56 46.56 -34.01
C ALA A 300 2.86 45.33 -34.88
N ARG A 301 1.96 44.33 -34.85
CA ARG A 301 2.11 43.14 -35.70
C ARG A 301 2.18 43.45 -37.20
N SER A 302 1.47 44.48 -37.66
CA SER A 302 1.52 44.94 -39.05
C SER A 302 2.89 45.46 -39.47
N GLU A 303 3.76 45.79 -38.51
CA GLU A 303 5.11 46.33 -38.74
C GLU A 303 6.18 45.24 -38.60
N ALA A 304 5.80 44.00 -38.28
CA ALA A 304 6.74 42.88 -38.22
C ALA A 304 7.25 42.51 -39.63
N SER A 305 8.50 42.07 -39.72
CA SER A 305 9.08 41.63 -40.99
C SER A 305 8.34 40.41 -41.53
N LEU A 306 8.23 40.32 -42.87
CA LEU A 306 7.60 39.17 -43.55
C LEU A 306 8.23 37.84 -43.10
N GLU A 307 9.56 37.81 -42.95
CA GLU A 307 10.30 36.64 -42.46
C GLU A 307 9.84 36.19 -41.07
N ARG A 308 9.64 37.12 -40.11
CA ARG A 308 9.15 36.76 -38.77
C ARG A 308 7.70 36.29 -38.80
N VAL A 309 6.87 36.87 -39.67
CA VAL A 309 5.48 36.46 -39.84
C VAL A 309 5.39 35.06 -40.44
N GLU A 310 6.15 34.76 -41.50
CA GLU A 310 6.24 33.42 -42.08
C GLU A 310 6.80 32.41 -41.08
N ALA A 311 7.88 32.77 -40.39
CA ALA A 311 8.47 31.93 -39.36
C ALA A 311 7.47 31.59 -38.26
N SER A 312 6.56 32.49 -37.86
CA SER A 312 5.55 32.21 -36.83
C SER A 312 4.55 31.12 -37.23
N GLN A 313 4.28 30.93 -38.53
CA GLN A 313 3.29 29.96 -39.02
C GLN A 313 3.84 28.53 -39.09
N ASN A 314 5.17 28.36 -39.06
CA ASN A 314 5.78 27.05 -39.12
C ASN A 314 5.47 26.23 -37.86
N PRO A 315 5.18 24.92 -37.98
CA PRO A 315 4.99 24.05 -36.83
C PRO A 315 6.27 23.96 -36.00
N PHE A 316 6.13 23.57 -34.73
CA PHE A 316 7.28 23.30 -33.87
C PHE A 316 8.11 22.15 -34.45
N ASP A 317 9.42 22.35 -34.54
CA ASP A 317 10.39 21.35 -34.99
C ASP A 317 11.25 20.88 -33.80
N PRO A 318 11.04 19.63 -33.30
CA PRO A 318 11.83 19.07 -32.21
C PRO A 318 13.33 19.01 -32.50
N ASP A 319 13.74 18.89 -33.76
CA ASP A 319 15.16 18.79 -34.11
C ASP A 319 15.89 20.14 -33.97
N GLN A 320 15.13 21.23 -34.03
CA GLN A 320 15.60 22.61 -33.81
C GLN A 320 15.31 23.12 -32.40
N ALA A 321 14.75 22.29 -31.53
CA ALA A 321 14.44 22.68 -30.17
C ALA A 321 15.72 23.05 -29.39
N GLU A 322 15.62 24.11 -28.59
CA GLU A 322 16.73 24.51 -27.73
C GLU A 322 16.89 23.47 -26.61
N LYS A 323 18.11 22.96 -26.45
CA LYS A 323 18.43 21.94 -25.45
C LYS A 323 18.70 22.56 -24.08
N ILE A 324 18.32 21.85 -23.03
CA ILE A 324 18.76 22.17 -21.67
C ILE A 324 20.28 22.00 -21.59
N VAL A 325 20.97 23.09 -21.26
CA VAL A 325 22.43 23.13 -21.10
C VAL A 325 22.83 23.77 -19.76
N GLY A 326 24.13 23.74 -19.45
CA GLY A 326 24.70 24.44 -18.29
C GLY A 326 24.14 23.98 -16.94
N PHE A 327 23.84 24.95 -16.06
CA PHE A 327 23.35 24.67 -14.70
C PHE A 327 21.98 23.97 -14.70
N ALA A 328 21.08 24.35 -15.61
CA ALA A 328 19.77 23.74 -15.74
C ALA A 328 19.86 22.23 -16.06
N LEU A 329 20.85 21.84 -16.87
CA LEU A 329 21.09 20.43 -17.20
C LEU A 329 21.49 19.62 -15.96
N VAL A 330 22.35 20.18 -15.11
CA VAL A 330 22.77 19.51 -13.87
C VAL A 330 21.57 19.29 -12.93
N VAL A 331 20.72 20.29 -12.78
CA VAL A 331 19.49 20.18 -11.98
C VAL A 331 18.56 19.11 -12.57
N MET A 332 18.37 19.10 -13.89
CA MET A 332 17.54 18.11 -14.56
C MET A 332 18.07 16.68 -14.39
N ILE A 333 19.39 16.48 -14.52
CA ILE A 333 20.05 15.19 -14.27
C ILE A 333 19.76 14.71 -12.83
N LEU A 334 19.91 15.59 -11.84
CA LEU A 334 19.64 15.26 -10.44
C LEU A 334 18.16 14.95 -10.21
N MET A 335 17.24 15.71 -10.82
CA MET A 335 15.80 15.46 -10.69
C MET A 335 15.38 14.12 -11.30
N ILE A 336 15.88 13.78 -12.49
CA ILE A 336 15.63 12.47 -13.11
C ILE A 336 16.22 11.37 -12.23
N ALA A 337 17.48 11.52 -11.79
CA ALA A 337 18.13 10.54 -10.93
C ALA A 337 17.35 10.31 -9.62
N MET A 338 16.90 11.37 -8.95
CA MET A 338 16.07 11.26 -7.74
C MET A 338 14.69 10.64 -8.03
N SER A 339 14.11 10.91 -9.19
CA SER A 339 12.82 10.34 -9.59
C SER A 339 12.90 8.82 -9.77
N THR A 340 14.05 8.28 -10.20
CA THR A 340 14.23 6.82 -10.30
C THR A 340 14.15 6.10 -8.95
N LEU A 341 14.46 6.81 -7.84
CA LEU A 341 14.33 6.25 -6.48
C LEU A 341 12.87 6.03 -6.08
N ILE A 342 11.96 6.79 -6.68
CA ILE A 342 10.51 6.65 -6.51
C ILE A 342 9.99 5.61 -7.50
N SER A 343 10.33 5.77 -8.78
CA SER A 343 9.97 4.86 -9.85
C SER A 343 11.00 4.92 -10.97
N GLU A 344 11.88 3.91 -11.01
CA GLU A 344 12.89 3.73 -12.06
C GLU A 344 12.28 3.80 -13.46
N ASP A 345 11.27 2.98 -13.72
CA ASP A 345 10.70 2.83 -15.07
C ASP A 345 10.02 4.13 -15.55
N LEU A 346 9.24 4.81 -14.68
CA LEU A 346 8.59 6.08 -15.04
C LEU A 346 9.60 7.21 -15.26
N ALA A 347 10.68 7.25 -14.49
CA ALA A 347 11.73 8.25 -14.66
C ALA A 347 12.50 8.04 -15.98
N CYS A 348 12.79 6.79 -16.35
CA CYS A 348 13.38 6.47 -17.66
C CYS A 348 12.47 6.85 -18.83
N ILE A 349 11.17 6.57 -18.73
CA ILE A 349 10.18 6.95 -19.74
C ILE A 349 10.10 8.48 -19.86
N GLY A 350 9.99 9.20 -18.74
CA GLY A 350 9.98 10.67 -18.73
C GLY A 350 11.25 11.27 -19.36
N ALA A 351 12.41 10.71 -19.05
CA ALA A 351 13.68 11.12 -19.65
C ALA A 351 13.72 10.87 -21.17
N GLY A 352 13.25 9.71 -21.64
CA GLY A 352 13.17 9.40 -23.07
C GLY A 352 12.19 10.30 -23.84
N LEU A 353 11.08 10.69 -23.23
CA LEU A 353 10.14 11.64 -23.83
C LEU A 353 10.73 13.04 -23.99
N MET A 354 11.50 13.52 -23.01
CA MET A 354 12.23 14.79 -23.15
C MET A 354 13.30 14.73 -24.25
N VAL A 355 13.88 13.55 -24.50
CA VAL A 355 14.79 13.32 -25.63
C VAL A 355 14.03 13.35 -26.96
N ALA A 356 12.86 12.72 -27.04
CA ALA A 356 12.02 12.73 -28.24
C ALA A 356 11.56 14.14 -28.63
N LYS A 357 11.37 15.04 -27.65
CA LYS A 357 11.03 16.45 -27.88
C LYS A 357 12.22 17.36 -28.18
N GLY A 358 13.44 16.82 -28.24
CA GLY A 358 14.66 17.59 -28.47
C GLY A 358 15.13 18.45 -27.29
N ILE A 359 14.39 18.48 -26.18
CA ILE A 359 14.66 19.32 -25.00
C ILE A 359 15.89 18.82 -24.23
N LEU A 360 16.06 17.49 -24.14
CA LEU A 360 17.17 16.87 -23.42
C LEU A 360 18.00 16.00 -24.35
N GLY A 361 19.33 16.07 -24.25
CA GLY A 361 20.20 15.17 -25.00
C GLY A 361 20.06 13.72 -24.52
N TYR A 362 20.18 12.75 -25.44
CA TYR A 362 20.16 11.32 -25.10
C TYR A 362 21.22 10.94 -24.05
N ALA A 363 22.46 11.39 -24.23
CA ALA A 363 23.56 11.08 -23.32
C ALA A 363 23.31 11.54 -21.87
N PRO A 364 22.96 12.81 -21.59
CA PRO A 364 22.64 13.23 -20.22
C PRO A 364 21.37 12.57 -19.67
N ALA A 365 20.35 12.30 -20.49
CA ALA A 365 19.15 11.57 -20.07
C ALA A 365 19.49 10.14 -19.60
N ALA A 366 20.22 9.40 -20.42
CA ALA A 366 20.67 8.04 -20.14
C ALA A 366 21.59 8.00 -18.90
N PHE A 367 22.51 8.96 -18.78
CA PHE A 367 23.38 9.10 -17.61
C PHE A 367 22.60 9.39 -16.33
N ALA A 368 21.62 10.30 -16.38
CA ALA A 368 20.78 10.63 -15.23
C ALA A 368 19.96 9.43 -14.73
N ALA A 369 19.32 8.72 -15.66
CA ALA A 369 18.59 7.49 -15.36
C ALA A 369 19.53 6.44 -14.76
N PHE A 370 20.68 6.19 -15.39
CA PHE A 370 21.69 5.26 -14.89
C PHE A 370 22.15 5.63 -13.47
N LEU A 371 22.52 6.88 -13.24
CA LEU A 371 23.02 7.38 -11.97
C LEU A 371 22.02 7.14 -10.84
N GLY A 372 20.76 7.52 -11.07
CA GLY A 372 19.69 7.34 -10.09
C GLY A 372 19.48 5.86 -9.73
N ILE A 373 19.42 4.99 -10.74
CA ILE A 373 19.21 3.56 -10.51
C ILE A 373 20.42 2.94 -9.80
N PHE A 374 21.63 3.26 -10.23
CA PHE A 374 22.85 2.75 -9.62
C PHE A 374 22.94 3.13 -8.13
N LEU A 375 22.62 4.39 -7.80
CA LEU A 375 22.54 4.85 -6.42
C LEU A 375 21.41 4.16 -5.64
N GLY A 376 20.23 3.98 -6.24
CA GLY A 376 19.09 3.29 -5.62
C GLY A 376 19.39 1.83 -5.27
N ASP A 377 20.01 1.09 -6.19
CA ASP A 377 20.41 -0.30 -5.98
C ASP A 377 21.49 -0.42 -4.88
N LEU A 378 22.43 0.53 -4.85
CA LEU A 378 23.46 0.59 -3.81
C LEU A 378 22.86 0.93 -2.43
N LEU A 379 21.87 1.83 -2.39
CA LEU A 379 21.12 2.12 -1.16
C LEU A 379 20.39 0.88 -0.64
N LEU A 380 19.72 0.11 -1.50
CA LEU A 380 19.05 -1.14 -1.10
C LEU A 380 20.04 -2.16 -0.52
N PHE A 381 21.23 -2.27 -1.12
CA PHE A 381 22.31 -3.09 -0.61
C PHE A 381 22.80 -2.65 0.78
N TYR A 382 23.07 -1.36 0.96
CA TYR A 382 23.51 -0.82 2.26
C TYR A 382 22.42 -0.93 3.31
N CYS A 383 21.15 -0.75 2.96
CA CYS A 383 20.02 -1.03 3.84
C CYS A 383 20.07 -2.48 4.34
N GLY A 384 20.28 -3.46 3.44
CA GLY A 384 20.44 -4.86 3.83
C GLY A 384 21.64 -5.10 4.76
N ARG A 385 22.77 -4.44 4.47
CA ARG A 385 24.02 -4.58 5.22
C ARG A 385 23.94 -3.96 6.63
N TRP A 386 23.23 -2.85 6.81
CA TRP A 386 23.11 -2.16 8.08
C TRP A 386 21.95 -2.65 8.94
N LEU A 387 20.80 -2.97 8.33
CA LEU A 387 19.59 -3.36 9.07
C LEU A 387 19.62 -4.83 9.51
N GLY A 388 20.35 -5.69 8.80
CA GLY A 388 20.53 -7.10 9.13
C GLY A 388 19.24 -7.92 9.17
N ARG A 389 19.32 -9.18 9.64
CA ARG A 389 18.15 -10.09 9.75
C ARG A 389 17.07 -9.57 10.72
N SER A 390 17.48 -8.88 11.77
CA SER A 390 16.60 -8.45 12.86
C SER A 390 15.57 -7.39 12.43
N ALA A 391 15.86 -6.59 11.41
CA ALA A 391 14.93 -5.57 10.90
C ALA A 391 13.75 -6.17 10.11
N LEU A 392 13.93 -7.35 9.51
CA LEU A 392 12.90 -8.03 8.72
C LEU A 392 11.75 -8.58 9.57
N GLN A 393 11.97 -8.73 10.87
CA GLN A 393 10.93 -9.09 11.84
C GLN A 393 10.10 -7.87 12.29
N ARG A 394 10.50 -6.66 11.88
CA ARG A 394 9.85 -5.39 12.25
C ARG A 394 8.99 -4.84 11.11
N LYS A 395 7.86 -4.23 11.47
CA LYS A 395 6.94 -3.57 10.53
C LYS A 395 7.45 -2.14 10.25
N PRO A 396 7.34 -1.61 9.01
CA PRO A 396 6.65 -2.17 7.85
C PRO A 396 7.52 -3.07 6.95
N LEU A 397 8.82 -3.23 7.24
CA LEU A 397 9.75 -3.95 6.36
C LEU A 397 9.29 -5.40 6.06
N CYS A 398 8.73 -6.09 7.05
CA CYS A 398 8.16 -7.43 6.88
C CYS A 398 6.94 -7.50 5.93
N TRP A 399 6.32 -6.36 5.61
CA TRP A 399 5.22 -6.27 4.64
C TRP A 399 5.75 -6.14 3.21
N LEU A 400 6.87 -5.45 3.04
CA LEU A 400 7.52 -5.21 1.75
C LEU A 400 8.38 -6.40 1.33
N ILE A 401 9.04 -7.07 2.28
CA ILE A 401 9.94 -8.20 2.01
C ILE A 401 9.56 -9.39 2.88
N ARG A 402 9.17 -10.49 2.23
CA ARG A 402 8.88 -11.75 2.90
C ARG A 402 10.18 -12.47 3.25
N GLU A 403 10.26 -13.02 4.46
CA GLU A 403 11.42 -13.77 4.94
C GLU A 403 11.73 -14.97 4.04
N GLU A 404 10.70 -15.67 3.55
CA GLU A 404 10.82 -16.78 2.59
C GLU A 404 11.57 -16.36 1.31
N ALA A 405 11.23 -15.19 0.74
CA ALA A 405 11.86 -14.69 -0.49
C ALA A 405 13.34 -14.38 -0.26
N ILE A 406 13.70 -13.86 0.92
CA ILE A 406 15.10 -13.58 1.30
C ILE A 406 15.87 -14.88 1.53
N GLN A 407 15.26 -15.88 2.16
CA GLN A 407 15.87 -17.20 2.35
C GLN A 407 16.11 -17.90 1.01
N GLU A 408 15.16 -17.83 0.08
CA GLU A 408 15.31 -18.34 -1.29
C GLU A 408 16.43 -17.59 -2.02
N SER A 409 16.42 -16.24 -2.02
CA SER A 409 17.49 -15.42 -2.62
C SER A 409 18.85 -15.71 -2.00
N THR A 410 18.92 -15.90 -0.68
CA THR A 410 20.15 -16.28 0.04
C THR A 410 20.68 -17.63 -0.44
N ALA A 411 19.81 -18.65 -0.50
CA ALA A 411 20.19 -19.98 -0.96
C ALA A 411 20.62 -19.98 -2.43
N TRP A 412 19.97 -19.18 -3.27
CA TRP A 412 20.34 -18.98 -4.67
C TRP A 412 21.69 -18.29 -4.79
N PHE A 413 21.93 -17.25 -3.99
CA PHE A 413 23.20 -16.53 -3.94
C PHE A 413 24.37 -17.44 -3.53
N THR A 414 24.17 -18.28 -2.51
CA THR A 414 25.18 -19.26 -2.08
C THR A 414 25.47 -20.32 -3.16
N ARG A 415 24.47 -20.72 -3.94
CA ARG A 415 24.62 -21.79 -4.96
C ARG A 415 25.12 -21.32 -6.32
N ARG A 416 24.68 -20.16 -6.78
CA ARG A 416 24.92 -19.64 -8.15
C ARG A 416 25.82 -18.41 -8.17
N GLY A 417 26.23 -17.92 -7.01
CA GLY A 417 27.14 -16.79 -6.86
C GLY A 417 26.54 -15.44 -7.29
N PRO A 418 27.40 -14.43 -7.52
CA PRO A 418 27.00 -13.06 -7.81
C PRO A 418 26.18 -12.87 -9.10
N MET A 419 26.22 -13.80 -10.05
CA MET A 419 25.46 -13.72 -11.32
C MET A 419 23.94 -13.63 -11.11
N VAL A 420 23.45 -14.11 -9.97
CA VAL A 420 22.04 -13.95 -9.56
C VAL A 420 21.62 -12.49 -9.49
N ILE A 421 22.53 -11.60 -9.12
CA ILE A 421 22.29 -10.16 -9.04
C ILE A 421 21.91 -9.61 -10.41
N LEU A 422 22.71 -9.94 -11.44
CA LEU A 422 22.48 -9.52 -12.82
C LEU A 422 21.12 -10.03 -13.33
N LEU A 423 20.83 -11.32 -13.13
CA LEU A 423 19.57 -11.94 -13.58
C LEU A 423 18.35 -11.36 -12.87
N SER A 424 18.46 -11.02 -11.58
CA SER A 424 17.35 -10.47 -10.81
C SER A 424 16.86 -9.10 -11.31
N ARG A 425 17.70 -8.37 -12.05
CA ARG A 425 17.31 -7.10 -12.68
C ARG A 425 16.21 -7.29 -13.71
N PHE A 426 16.24 -8.41 -14.43
CA PHE A 426 15.27 -8.76 -15.46
C PHE A 426 14.04 -9.51 -14.93
N LEU A 427 14.00 -9.82 -13.63
CA LEU A 427 12.91 -10.53 -12.97
C LEU A 427 12.10 -9.57 -12.07
N PRO A 428 10.88 -9.19 -12.48
CA PRO A 428 10.03 -8.28 -11.70
C PRO A 428 9.84 -8.76 -10.25
N GLY A 429 9.97 -7.83 -9.30
CA GLY A 429 9.80 -8.09 -7.87
C GLY A 429 10.96 -8.85 -7.18
N SER A 430 11.96 -9.34 -7.93
CA SER A 430 13.10 -10.07 -7.34
C SER A 430 14.27 -9.17 -6.93
N ARG A 431 14.35 -7.94 -7.48
CA ARG A 431 15.39 -6.95 -7.21
C ARG A 431 15.54 -6.64 -5.72
N LEU A 432 14.45 -6.17 -5.10
CA LEU A 432 14.44 -5.71 -3.73
C LEU A 432 14.85 -6.80 -2.72
N PRO A 433 14.27 -8.04 -2.74
CA PRO A 433 14.73 -9.12 -1.87
C PRO A 433 16.18 -9.55 -2.12
N THR A 434 16.61 -9.58 -3.37
CA THR A 434 17.95 -10.07 -3.75
C THR A 434 19.05 -9.12 -3.33
N PHE A 435 18.86 -7.81 -3.52
CA PHE A 435 19.87 -6.78 -3.21
C PHE A 435 20.00 -6.60 -1.70
N PHE A 436 18.85 -6.61 -1.01
CA PHE A 436 18.81 -6.61 0.44
C PHE A 436 19.48 -7.87 1.02
N ALA A 437 19.20 -9.06 0.45
CA ALA A 437 19.84 -10.31 0.88
C ALA A 437 21.36 -10.30 0.66
N ALA A 438 21.85 -9.79 -0.47
CA ALA A 438 23.27 -9.64 -0.74
C ALA A 438 23.96 -8.73 0.29
N GLY A 439 23.33 -7.60 0.64
CA GLY A 439 23.79 -6.71 1.70
C GLY A 439 23.89 -7.42 3.05
N MET A 440 22.84 -8.16 3.41
CA MET A 440 22.74 -8.93 4.66
C MET A 440 23.77 -10.06 4.76
N LEU A 441 24.19 -10.64 3.63
CA LEU A 441 25.26 -11.64 3.56
C LEU A 441 26.66 -11.02 3.57
N HIS A 442 26.76 -9.70 3.77
CA HIS A 442 27.99 -8.94 3.79
C HIS A 442 28.88 -9.15 2.56
N THR A 443 28.29 -9.37 1.38
CA THR A 443 29.04 -9.61 0.14
C THR A 443 29.97 -8.43 -0.18
N ARG A 444 31.05 -8.70 -0.92
CA ARG A 444 32.04 -7.66 -1.28
C ARG A 444 31.37 -6.56 -2.11
N VAL A 445 31.40 -5.33 -1.61
CA VAL A 445 30.71 -4.16 -2.21
C VAL A 445 31.17 -3.94 -3.66
N TRP A 446 32.47 -4.07 -3.93
CA TRP A 446 33.03 -3.89 -5.26
C TRP A 446 32.51 -4.90 -6.27
N SER A 447 32.43 -6.18 -5.87
CA SER A 447 31.87 -7.22 -6.74
C SER A 447 30.40 -6.94 -7.02
N PHE A 448 29.63 -6.58 -5.99
CA PHE A 448 28.23 -6.20 -6.14
C PHE A 448 28.09 -5.01 -7.11
N ALA A 449 28.74 -3.89 -6.82
CA ALA A 449 28.70 -2.67 -7.63
C ALA A 449 29.10 -2.89 -9.10
N LEU A 450 30.08 -3.74 -9.39
CA LEU A 450 30.49 -4.04 -10.76
C LEU A 450 29.40 -4.73 -11.58
N TYR A 451 28.70 -5.72 -11.01
CA TYR A 451 27.59 -6.38 -11.71
C TYR A 451 26.44 -5.40 -11.99
N PHE A 452 26.18 -4.45 -11.08
CA PHE A 452 25.19 -3.40 -11.30
C PHE A 452 25.61 -2.36 -12.30
N LEU A 453 26.88 -1.98 -12.29
CA LEU A 453 27.42 -1.05 -13.26
C LEU A 453 27.15 -1.57 -14.66
N VAL A 454 27.50 -2.84 -14.92
CA VAL A 454 27.23 -3.49 -16.21
C VAL A 454 25.73 -3.55 -16.51
N ALA A 455 24.92 -4.01 -15.55
CA ALA A 455 23.48 -4.15 -15.76
C ALA A 455 22.78 -2.80 -16.01
N GLY A 456 23.15 -1.77 -15.26
CA GLY A 456 22.58 -0.43 -15.34
C GLY A 456 23.00 0.31 -16.60
N VAL A 457 24.27 0.18 -17.02
CA VAL A 457 24.77 0.77 -18.28
C VAL A 457 24.10 0.15 -19.51
N ILE A 458 23.62 -1.09 -19.41
CA ILE A 458 22.84 -1.69 -20.51
C ILE A 458 21.37 -1.26 -20.40
N TRP A 459 20.77 -1.40 -19.22
CA TRP A 459 19.32 -1.28 -19.05
C TRP A 459 18.80 0.17 -19.12
N ALA A 460 19.47 1.09 -18.43
CA ALA A 460 18.97 2.47 -18.33
C ALA A 460 19.03 3.19 -19.69
N PRO A 461 20.14 3.14 -20.46
CA PRO A 461 20.17 3.72 -21.80
C PRO A 461 19.20 3.04 -22.76
N PHE A 462 19.04 1.71 -22.67
CA PHE A 462 18.06 0.99 -23.49
C PHE A 462 16.62 1.46 -23.23
N LEU A 463 16.20 1.63 -21.97
CA LEU A 463 14.86 2.13 -21.66
C LEU A 463 14.65 3.57 -22.12
N VAL A 464 15.64 4.44 -21.94
CA VAL A 464 15.57 5.84 -22.41
C VAL A 464 15.48 5.88 -23.93
N TRP A 465 16.29 5.10 -24.64
CA TRP A 465 16.24 4.97 -26.10
C TRP A 465 14.90 4.41 -26.58
N LEU A 466 14.44 3.31 -25.99
CA LEU A 466 13.17 2.70 -26.35
C LEU A 466 12.01 3.69 -26.18
N SER A 467 12.05 4.48 -25.10
CA SER A 467 11.05 5.51 -24.84
C SER A 467 11.19 6.73 -25.74
N SER A 468 12.39 7.09 -26.20
CA SER A 468 12.55 8.19 -27.16
C SER A 468 12.04 7.82 -28.55
N GLU A 469 12.21 6.55 -28.98
CA GLU A 469 11.73 6.07 -30.28
C GLU A 469 10.22 5.77 -30.29
N LEU A 470 9.70 5.11 -29.24
CA LEU A 470 8.31 4.62 -29.22
C LEU A 470 7.35 5.52 -28.44
N GLY A 471 7.86 6.43 -27.60
CA GLY A 471 7.06 7.18 -26.64
C GLY A 471 5.95 8.01 -27.28
N ASP A 472 6.30 8.85 -28.26
CA ASP A 472 5.31 9.71 -28.94
C ASP A 472 4.28 8.89 -29.73
N SER A 473 4.70 7.82 -30.41
CA SER A 473 3.80 6.93 -31.15
C SER A 473 2.78 6.25 -30.23
N LEU A 474 3.24 5.73 -29.08
CA LEU A 474 2.36 5.12 -28.08
C LEU A 474 1.41 6.15 -27.48
N LEU A 475 1.90 7.33 -27.11
CA LEU A 475 1.06 8.39 -26.54
C LEU A 475 -0.03 8.87 -27.50
N THR A 476 0.28 8.94 -28.79
CA THR A 476 -0.70 9.29 -29.83
C THR A 476 -1.80 8.23 -29.92
N LEU A 477 -1.43 6.94 -29.94
CA LEU A 477 -2.38 5.82 -29.90
C LEU A 477 -3.22 5.79 -28.61
N PHE A 478 -2.64 6.15 -27.47
CA PHE A 478 -3.36 6.28 -26.20
C PHE A 478 -4.32 7.47 -26.20
N ALA A 479 -3.95 8.60 -26.81
CA ALA A 479 -4.79 9.77 -26.90
C ALA A 479 -6.02 9.52 -27.81
N GLU A 480 -5.81 8.82 -28.93
CA GLU A 480 -6.84 8.57 -29.94
C GLU A 480 -7.77 7.40 -29.56
N TYR A 481 -7.26 6.32 -28.95
CA TYR A 481 -8.01 5.09 -28.67
C TYR A 481 -8.02 4.68 -27.17
N LYS A 482 -8.14 5.66 -26.26
CA LYS A 482 -8.02 5.53 -24.78
C LYS A 482 -8.49 4.19 -24.18
N LEU A 483 -9.72 3.78 -24.46
CA LEU A 483 -10.32 2.56 -23.88
C LEU A 483 -9.77 1.26 -24.49
N VAL A 484 -9.55 1.24 -25.80
CA VAL A 484 -9.06 0.06 -26.53
C VAL A 484 -7.59 -0.18 -26.21
N THR A 485 -6.77 0.88 -26.24
CA THR A 485 -5.34 0.81 -25.92
C THR A 485 -5.11 0.40 -24.46
N MET A 486 -5.89 0.93 -23.52
CA MET A 486 -5.84 0.51 -22.11
C MET A 486 -6.26 -0.96 -21.94
N GLY A 487 -7.34 -1.39 -22.60
CA GLY A 487 -7.78 -2.78 -22.59
C GLY A 487 -6.72 -3.74 -23.14
N ALA A 488 -6.07 -3.37 -24.25
CA ALA A 488 -5.00 -4.15 -24.87
C ALA A 488 -3.77 -4.26 -23.97
N VAL A 489 -3.37 -3.18 -23.30
CA VAL A 489 -2.23 -3.18 -22.37
C VAL A 489 -2.52 -4.03 -21.13
N LEU A 490 -3.72 -3.91 -20.56
CA LEU A 490 -4.15 -4.74 -19.44
C LEU A 490 -4.25 -6.22 -19.84
N ALA A 491 -4.72 -6.51 -21.05
CA ALA A 491 -4.76 -7.87 -21.59
C ALA A 491 -3.35 -8.43 -21.79
N ALA A 492 -2.43 -7.66 -22.37
CA ALA A 492 -1.02 -8.06 -22.53
C ALA A 492 -0.36 -8.31 -21.18
N ALA A 493 -0.55 -7.43 -20.20
CA ALA A 493 -0.05 -7.61 -18.83
C ALA A 493 -0.65 -8.86 -18.17
N ALA A 494 -1.95 -9.11 -18.35
CA ALA A 494 -2.61 -10.31 -17.85
C ALA A 494 -2.08 -11.59 -18.54
N VAL A 495 -1.83 -11.56 -19.84
CA VAL A 495 -1.22 -12.67 -20.60
C VAL A 495 0.19 -12.95 -20.10
N ILE A 496 1.04 -11.93 -19.96
CA ILE A 496 2.39 -12.07 -19.41
C ILE A 496 2.33 -12.66 -18.00
N TRP A 497 1.43 -12.16 -17.15
CA TRP A 497 1.24 -12.69 -15.80
C TRP A 497 0.78 -14.16 -15.83
N LEU A 498 -0.18 -14.52 -16.68
CA LEU A 498 -0.65 -15.90 -16.85
C LEU A 498 0.46 -16.82 -17.35
N VAL A 499 1.29 -16.36 -18.30
CA VAL A 499 2.47 -17.09 -18.80
C VAL A 499 3.45 -17.34 -17.64
N ILE A 500 3.78 -16.31 -16.86
CA ILE A 500 4.70 -16.45 -15.72
C ILE A 500 4.12 -17.38 -14.64
N GLN A 501 2.82 -17.31 -14.36
CA GLN A 501 2.19 -18.07 -13.27
C GLN A 501 1.77 -19.49 -13.65
N LEU A 502 1.50 -19.76 -14.94
CA LEU A 502 0.96 -21.04 -15.42
C LEU A 502 1.93 -21.74 -16.36
N LEU A 503 2.40 -21.06 -17.41
CA LEU A 503 3.23 -21.67 -18.45
C LEU A 503 4.61 -22.05 -17.90
N ILE A 504 5.32 -21.11 -17.26
CA ILE A 504 6.68 -21.37 -16.74
C ILE A 504 6.69 -22.54 -15.73
N PRO A 505 5.79 -22.61 -14.73
CA PRO A 505 5.76 -23.75 -13.81
C PRO A 505 5.35 -25.07 -14.49
N SER A 506 4.59 -25.03 -15.60
CA SER A 506 4.12 -26.24 -16.28
C SER A 506 5.24 -27.09 -16.91
N PHE A 507 6.41 -26.50 -17.17
CA PHE A 507 7.55 -27.23 -17.73
C PHE A 507 8.25 -28.16 -16.73
N THR A 508 7.95 -28.06 -15.43
CA THR A 508 8.59 -28.90 -14.40
C THR A 508 7.57 -29.78 -13.69
N PHE A 509 7.94 -31.01 -13.30
CA PHE A 509 7.07 -31.88 -12.51
C PHE A 509 6.59 -31.19 -11.22
N LYS A 510 7.52 -30.59 -10.47
CA LYS A 510 7.22 -29.85 -9.23
C LYS A 510 6.28 -28.68 -9.48
N GLY A 511 6.48 -27.92 -10.55
CA GLY A 511 5.59 -26.82 -10.91
C GLY A 511 4.19 -27.29 -11.31
N ARG A 512 4.07 -28.34 -12.14
CA ARG A 512 2.78 -28.98 -12.47
C ARG A 512 2.02 -29.43 -11.24
N ARG A 513 2.68 -30.14 -10.31
CA ARG A 513 2.03 -30.59 -9.06
C ARG A 513 1.66 -29.44 -8.14
N ARG A 514 2.45 -28.36 -8.09
CA ARG A 514 2.07 -27.12 -7.39
C ARG A 514 0.87 -26.41 -8.03
N LEU A 515 0.71 -26.43 -9.35
CA LEU A 515 -0.49 -25.92 -10.03
C LEU A 515 -1.72 -26.75 -9.67
N VAL A 516 -1.60 -28.08 -9.69
CA VAL A 516 -2.66 -29.00 -9.23
C VAL A 516 -3.05 -28.72 -7.78
N SER A 517 -2.06 -28.48 -6.90
CA SER A 517 -2.30 -28.06 -5.51
C SER A 517 -3.14 -26.78 -5.44
N LYS A 518 -2.74 -25.72 -6.16
CA LYS A 518 -3.49 -24.45 -6.20
C LYS A 518 -4.92 -24.66 -6.67
N TRP A 519 -5.12 -25.41 -7.76
CA TRP A 519 -6.44 -25.72 -8.31
C TRP A 519 -7.32 -26.50 -7.33
N ARG A 520 -6.77 -27.55 -6.72
CA ARG A 520 -7.50 -28.37 -5.74
C ARG A 520 -7.86 -27.60 -4.49
N ARG A 521 -6.97 -26.75 -3.99
CA ARG A 521 -7.26 -25.88 -2.85
C ARG A 521 -8.29 -24.79 -3.17
N LEU A 522 -8.43 -24.41 -4.44
CA LEU A 522 -9.47 -23.49 -4.89
C LEU A 522 -10.83 -24.20 -5.01
N THR A 523 -10.85 -25.42 -5.55
CA THR A 523 -12.09 -26.17 -5.83
C THR A 523 -12.62 -26.96 -4.64
N ARG A 524 -11.74 -27.44 -3.75
CA ARG A 524 -12.11 -28.18 -2.54
C ARG A 524 -12.14 -27.26 -1.34
N TRP A 525 -13.35 -27.00 -0.87
CA TRP A 525 -13.60 -26.05 0.22
C TRP A 525 -12.95 -26.46 1.56
N GLU A 526 -12.63 -27.74 1.76
CA GLU A 526 -11.91 -28.23 2.95
C GLU A 526 -10.56 -27.51 3.17
N PHE A 527 -9.92 -27.02 2.09
CA PHE A 527 -8.63 -26.31 2.15
C PHE A 527 -8.76 -24.79 2.15
N TRP A 528 -9.98 -24.25 2.14
CA TRP A 528 -10.20 -22.81 2.07
C TRP A 528 -9.70 -22.09 3.33
N PRO A 529 -9.14 -20.89 3.17
CA PRO A 529 -8.73 -20.09 4.32
C PRO A 529 -9.97 -19.62 5.12
N LEU A 530 -9.78 -19.36 6.41
CA LEU A 530 -10.88 -19.00 7.32
C LEU A 530 -11.70 -17.80 6.83
N TRP A 531 -11.04 -16.80 6.20
CA TRP A 531 -11.73 -15.60 5.72
C TRP A 531 -12.71 -15.89 4.58
N ALA A 532 -12.50 -16.97 3.82
CA ALA A 532 -13.40 -17.40 2.75
C ALA A 532 -14.52 -18.31 3.31
N PHE A 533 -14.20 -19.17 4.27
CA PHE A 533 -15.15 -20.15 4.80
C PHE A 533 -16.12 -19.59 5.87
N TYR A 534 -15.64 -18.81 6.86
CA TYR A 534 -16.45 -18.42 8.03
C TYR A 534 -17.45 -17.25 7.86
N PRO A 535 -17.43 -16.38 6.83
CA PRO A 535 -18.36 -15.24 6.77
C PRO A 535 -19.84 -15.64 6.94
N PRO A 536 -20.37 -16.71 6.30
CA PRO A 536 -21.75 -17.16 6.54
C PRO A 536 -22.02 -17.62 7.98
N VAL A 537 -21.05 -18.28 8.62
CA VAL A 537 -21.14 -18.71 10.04
C VAL A 537 -21.18 -17.50 10.96
N LEU A 538 -20.37 -16.48 10.71
CA LEU A 538 -20.37 -15.24 11.50
C LEU A 538 -21.68 -14.47 11.37
N LEU A 539 -22.25 -14.40 10.16
CA LEU A 539 -23.58 -13.81 9.93
C LEU A 539 -24.66 -14.58 10.70
N TRP A 540 -24.60 -15.91 10.69
CA TRP A 540 -25.52 -16.75 11.45
C TRP A 540 -25.40 -16.54 12.97
N ILE A 541 -24.18 -16.47 13.49
CA ILE A 541 -23.92 -16.13 14.91
C ILE A 541 -24.45 -14.73 15.24
N GLY A 542 -24.29 -13.76 14.35
CA GLY A 542 -24.85 -12.42 14.49
C GLY A 542 -26.38 -12.43 14.57
N TRP A 543 -27.04 -13.19 13.70
CA TRP A 543 -28.49 -13.39 13.74
C TRP A 543 -28.95 -14.08 15.04
N LEU A 544 -28.25 -15.13 15.48
CA LEU A 544 -28.52 -15.77 16.78
C LEU A 544 -28.33 -14.79 17.94
N ALA A 545 -27.29 -13.95 17.91
CA ALA A 545 -27.07 -12.93 18.92
C ALA A 545 -28.23 -11.91 18.99
N ILE A 546 -28.84 -11.54 17.85
CA ILE A 546 -30.04 -10.70 17.82
C ILE A 546 -31.23 -11.47 18.42
N ARG A 547 -31.48 -12.70 17.95
CA ARG A 547 -32.59 -13.56 18.40
C ARG A 547 -32.58 -13.83 19.90
N TYR A 548 -31.39 -14.06 20.48
CA TYR A 548 -31.20 -14.33 21.90
C TYR A 548 -30.82 -13.08 22.71
N ARG A 549 -30.97 -11.88 22.14
CA ARG A 549 -30.77 -10.57 22.81
C ARG A 549 -29.37 -10.37 23.41
N GLY A 550 -28.35 -10.94 22.77
CA GLY A 550 -26.96 -10.55 22.98
C GLY A 550 -25.94 -11.63 22.68
N LEU A 551 -24.76 -11.21 22.22
CA LEU A 551 -23.64 -12.10 21.89
C LEU A 551 -23.05 -12.80 23.12
N HIS A 552 -23.26 -12.26 24.32
CA HIS A 552 -22.77 -12.85 25.57
C HIS A 552 -23.44 -14.20 25.90
N VAL A 553 -24.60 -14.51 25.32
CA VAL A 553 -25.35 -15.74 25.62
C VAL A 553 -24.52 -16.99 25.34
N MET A 554 -23.77 -17.02 24.24
CA MET A 554 -22.92 -18.16 23.89
C MET A 554 -21.76 -18.37 24.89
N LEU A 555 -21.33 -17.33 25.60
CA LEU A 555 -20.22 -17.41 26.57
C LEU A 555 -20.63 -18.14 27.86
N SER A 556 -21.94 -18.33 28.09
CA SER A 556 -22.48 -19.07 29.24
C SER A 556 -22.78 -20.53 28.90
N VAL A 557 -22.27 -21.06 27.77
CA VAL A 557 -22.56 -22.44 27.34
C VAL A 557 -21.97 -23.49 28.30
N ASN A 558 -20.75 -23.26 28.82
CA ASN A 558 -20.05 -24.15 29.75
C ASN A 558 -19.58 -23.36 30.98
N PRO A 559 -20.38 -23.30 32.06
CA PRO A 559 -19.96 -22.67 33.32
C PRO A 559 -18.63 -23.21 33.91
N ALA A 560 -18.28 -24.46 33.62
CA ALA A 560 -17.02 -25.09 34.05
C ALA A 560 -15.76 -24.47 33.40
N MET A 561 -15.95 -23.72 32.32
CA MET A 561 -14.88 -23.20 31.47
C MET A 561 -14.96 -21.67 31.41
N PRO A 562 -13.85 -20.95 31.59
CA PRO A 562 -13.81 -19.51 31.39
C PRO A 562 -14.37 -19.11 30.01
N LEU A 563 -15.32 -18.17 29.99
CA LEU A 563 -16.02 -17.72 28.79
C LEU A 563 -16.67 -18.84 27.96
N GLY A 564 -17.05 -19.95 28.59
CA GLY A 564 -17.66 -21.10 27.94
C GLY A 564 -16.71 -21.91 27.05
N GLY A 565 -15.41 -21.60 27.09
CA GLY A 565 -14.39 -22.21 26.25
C GLY A 565 -14.19 -21.55 24.89
N LEU A 566 -14.27 -20.22 24.90
CA LEU A 566 -14.00 -19.42 23.70
C LEU A 566 -12.50 -19.41 23.33
N ILE A 567 -11.60 -19.17 24.29
CA ILE A 567 -10.15 -19.10 24.05
C ILE A 567 -9.34 -19.22 25.34
N GLY A 568 -8.14 -19.81 25.25
CA GLY A 568 -7.16 -19.79 26.34
C GLY A 568 -7.53 -20.67 27.54
N GLU A 569 -8.26 -21.76 27.31
CA GLU A 569 -8.56 -22.74 28.35
C GLU A 569 -7.27 -23.47 28.77
N SER A 570 -7.07 -23.64 30.08
CA SER A 570 -5.98 -24.46 30.61
C SER A 570 -6.33 -25.93 30.40
N LYS A 571 -5.48 -26.66 29.66
CA LYS A 571 -5.62 -28.10 29.46
C LYS A 571 -5.54 -28.84 30.79
N LYS A 572 -4.65 -28.42 31.70
CA LYS A 572 -4.55 -29.02 33.04
C LYS A 572 -5.87 -28.90 33.79
N ALA A 573 -6.42 -27.68 33.88
CA ALA A 573 -7.65 -27.43 34.63
C ALA A 573 -8.85 -28.22 34.09
N ILE A 574 -8.87 -28.50 32.79
CA ILE A 574 -9.88 -29.35 32.14
C ILE A 574 -9.63 -30.82 32.46
N LEU A 575 -8.41 -31.31 32.30
CA LEU A 575 -8.06 -32.70 32.56
C LEU A 575 -8.28 -33.08 34.03
N ASP A 576 -7.94 -32.18 34.97
CA ASP A 576 -8.15 -32.39 36.41
C ASP A 576 -9.65 -32.63 36.73
N GLN A 577 -10.57 -32.01 36.00
CA GLN A 577 -12.01 -32.13 36.22
C GLN A 577 -12.60 -33.45 35.69
N ILE A 578 -11.97 -34.05 34.68
CA ILE A 578 -12.44 -35.31 34.06
C ILE A 578 -11.64 -36.53 34.52
N ALA A 579 -10.53 -36.33 35.25
CA ALA A 579 -9.70 -37.37 35.83
C ALA A 579 -10.40 -38.05 37.02
N LEU A 580 -11.35 -38.95 36.75
CA LEU A 580 -11.83 -39.93 37.73
C LEU A 580 -10.81 -41.09 37.83
N GLY A 581 -9.65 -40.81 38.42
CA GLY A 581 -8.49 -41.71 38.42
C GLY A 581 -7.87 -41.93 37.03
N ASP A 582 -7.06 -42.98 36.89
CA ASP A 582 -6.42 -43.36 35.62
C ASP A 582 -7.38 -43.90 34.56
N ARG A 583 -8.69 -43.95 34.83
CA ARG A 583 -9.68 -44.60 33.96
C ARG A 583 -9.83 -43.88 32.62
N TRP A 584 -10.02 -42.56 32.63
CA TRP A 584 -10.39 -41.80 31.42
C TRP A 584 -9.29 -40.94 30.82
N VAL A 585 -8.30 -40.51 31.61
CA VAL A 585 -7.23 -39.62 31.15
C VAL A 585 -5.89 -40.36 31.21
N ALA A 586 -5.02 -40.12 30.24
CA ALA A 586 -3.66 -40.63 30.30
C ALA A 586 -2.82 -39.81 31.28
N ALA A 587 -1.99 -40.48 32.10
CA ALA A 587 -1.10 -39.85 33.07
C ALA A 587 -0.40 -38.61 32.49
N TYR A 588 -0.43 -37.50 33.23
CA TYR A 588 0.14 -36.23 32.81
C TYR A 588 0.66 -35.44 34.01
N GLN A 589 1.58 -34.52 33.75
CA GLN A 589 2.09 -33.56 34.71
C GLN A 589 2.29 -32.20 34.04
N GLN A 590 2.02 -31.12 34.79
CA GLN A 590 2.36 -29.77 34.36
C GLN A 590 3.79 -29.44 34.78
N ILE A 591 4.56 -28.94 33.82
CA ILE A 591 5.90 -28.42 33.96
C ILE A 591 5.79 -26.88 33.92
N PRO A 592 6.08 -26.18 35.02
CA PRO A 592 5.97 -24.73 35.08
C PRO A 592 6.85 -24.03 34.05
N GLY A 593 6.30 -23.00 33.40
CA GLY A 593 7.01 -22.17 32.44
C GLY A 593 8.17 -21.38 33.05
N THR A 594 8.16 -21.18 34.37
CA THR A 594 9.18 -20.45 35.14
C THR A 594 10.51 -21.20 35.29
N LEU A 595 10.53 -22.51 35.07
CA LEU A 595 11.73 -23.34 35.17
C LEU A 595 12.71 -23.09 34.01
N THR A 596 14.01 -23.31 34.24
CA THR A 596 15.03 -23.31 33.19
C THR A 596 14.85 -24.49 32.22
N ALA A 597 15.55 -24.50 31.09
CA ALA A 597 15.43 -25.60 30.13
C ALA A 597 15.91 -26.94 30.73
N GLU A 598 16.97 -26.90 31.53
CA GLU A 598 17.54 -28.05 32.23
C GLU A 598 16.60 -28.58 33.31
N GLU A 599 15.99 -27.68 34.10
CA GLU A 599 15.00 -28.05 35.13
C GLU A 599 13.73 -28.64 34.49
N LYS A 600 13.29 -28.12 33.35
CA LYS A 600 12.16 -28.67 32.59
C LYS A 600 12.46 -30.07 32.06
N GLU A 601 13.67 -30.30 31.55
CA GLU A 601 14.10 -31.63 31.10
C GLU A 601 14.14 -32.62 32.26
N ALA A 602 14.73 -32.24 33.40
CA ALA A 602 14.75 -33.06 34.60
C ALA A 602 13.34 -33.40 35.10
N ALA A 603 12.40 -32.44 35.05
CA ALA A 603 11.00 -32.66 35.41
C ALA A 603 10.29 -33.65 34.47
N VAL A 604 10.60 -33.66 33.16
CA VAL A 604 10.11 -34.68 32.23
C VAL A 604 10.64 -36.06 32.64
N MET A 605 11.94 -36.19 32.94
CA MET A 605 12.53 -37.47 33.33
C MET A 605 11.95 -38.00 34.64
N ALA A 606 11.81 -37.13 35.64
CA ALA A 606 11.17 -37.48 36.91
C ALA A 606 9.72 -37.96 36.73
N PHE A 607 8.97 -37.35 35.79
CA PHE A 607 7.63 -37.82 35.44
C PHE A 607 7.65 -39.23 34.82
N LEU A 608 8.61 -39.51 33.92
CA LEU A 608 8.77 -40.83 33.30
C LEU A 608 9.07 -41.90 34.35
N ASP A 609 10.06 -41.66 35.20
CA ASP A 609 10.50 -42.58 36.24
C ASP A 609 9.40 -42.82 37.28
N GLY A 610 8.77 -41.75 37.78
CA GLY A 610 7.73 -41.82 38.79
C GLY A 610 6.45 -42.53 38.36
N HIS A 611 6.20 -42.66 37.06
CA HIS A 611 5.01 -43.33 36.50
C HIS A 611 5.35 -44.60 35.71
N GLY A 612 6.63 -45.03 35.68
CA GLY A 612 7.09 -46.18 34.90
C GLY A 612 6.81 -46.06 33.40
N ILE A 613 6.97 -44.87 32.81
CA ILE A 613 6.65 -44.58 31.41
C ILE A 613 7.93 -44.55 30.58
N SER A 614 7.97 -45.31 29.48
CA SER A 614 9.00 -45.19 28.46
C SER A 614 8.60 -44.20 27.37
N PHE A 615 9.58 -43.70 26.62
CA PHE A 615 9.31 -42.93 25.40
C PHE A 615 8.50 -43.78 24.38
N PRO A 616 7.59 -43.17 23.60
CA PRO A 616 7.37 -41.72 23.46
C PRO A 616 6.46 -41.08 24.52
N VAL A 617 6.59 -39.75 24.69
CA VAL A 617 5.64 -38.90 25.43
C VAL A 617 5.23 -37.67 24.63
N VAL A 618 4.11 -37.04 25.01
CA VAL A 618 3.58 -35.85 24.35
C VAL A 618 3.90 -34.63 25.20
N LEU A 619 4.57 -33.64 24.61
CA LEU A 619 4.75 -32.30 25.17
C LEU A 619 3.77 -31.35 24.50
N LYS A 620 2.97 -30.62 25.28
CA LYS A 620 2.00 -29.66 24.75
C LYS A 620 1.87 -28.43 25.65
N PRO A 621 1.68 -27.22 25.09
CA PRO A 621 1.41 -26.04 25.91
C PRO A 621 0.10 -26.21 26.67
N ASP A 622 0.05 -25.72 27.91
CA ASP A 622 -1.17 -25.75 28.72
C ASP A 622 -2.30 -24.96 28.04
N GLN A 623 -1.98 -23.78 27.49
CA GLN A 623 -2.93 -22.95 26.74
C GLN A 623 -2.50 -22.84 25.27
N GLY A 624 -3.18 -23.53 24.36
CA GLY A 624 -2.83 -23.52 22.94
C GLY A 624 -3.94 -24.08 22.06
N GLN A 625 -3.95 -23.73 20.77
CA GLN A 625 -4.99 -24.13 19.82
C GLN A 625 -4.40 -24.86 18.61
N ARG A 626 -5.19 -25.75 17.99
CA ARG A 626 -4.88 -26.39 16.69
C ARG A 626 -3.53 -27.12 16.66
N GLY A 627 -3.17 -27.77 17.76
CA GLY A 627 -1.90 -28.50 17.88
C GLY A 627 -0.65 -27.61 17.89
N GLN A 628 -0.77 -26.29 17.94
CA GLN A 628 0.38 -25.39 18.07
C GLN A 628 1.18 -25.73 19.33
N GLY A 629 2.50 -25.80 19.18
CA GLY A 629 3.40 -26.20 20.25
C GLY A 629 3.35 -27.68 20.65
N VAL A 630 2.47 -28.53 20.09
CA VAL A 630 2.43 -29.96 20.44
C VAL A 630 3.54 -30.73 19.72
N ALA A 631 4.28 -31.56 20.47
CA ALA A 631 5.32 -32.45 19.97
C ALA A 631 5.22 -33.85 20.61
N VAL A 632 5.41 -34.90 19.80
CA VAL A 632 5.61 -36.27 20.27
C VAL A 632 7.12 -36.51 20.31
N VAL A 633 7.67 -36.68 21.50
CA VAL A 633 9.12 -36.84 21.72
C VAL A 633 9.44 -38.31 22.03
N ARG A 634 10.49 -38.82 21.39
CA ARG A 634 10.92 -40.24 21.44
C ARG A 634 12.25 -40.45 22.15
N SER A 635 12.93 -39.37 22.50
CA SER A 635 14.23 -39.41 23.16
C SER A 635 14.43 -38.18 24.03
N GLN A 636 15.36 -38.29 24.97
CA GLN A 636 15.84 -37.16 25.77
C GLN A 636 16.31 -35.98 24.93
N SER A 637 17.09 -36.25 23.87
CA SER A 637 17.58 -35.20 22.97
C SER A 637 16.45 -34.38 22.30
N GLN A 638 15.30 -35.00 22.02
CA GLN A 638 14.13 -34.31 21.48
C GLN A 638 13.42 -33.44 22.54
N VAL A 639 13.49 -33.82 23.82
CA VAL A 639 13.02 -32.99 24.94
C VAL A 639 13.88 -31.73 25.06
N SER A 640 15.21 -31.87 25.03
CA SER A 640 16.14 -30.73 25.06
C SER A 640 15.90 -29.77 23.88
N ALA A 641 15.74 -30.32 22.67
CA ALA A 641 15.44 -29.52 21.48
C ALA A 641 14.09 -28.79 21.57
N TYR A 642 13.08 -29.40 22.21
CA TYR A 642 11.77 -28.78 22.42
C TYR A 642 11.85 -27.56 23.36
N PHE A 643 12.62 -27.67 24.44
CA PHE A 643 12.79 -26.62 25.46
C PHE A 643 13.92 -25.62 25.17
N ALA A 644 14.69 -25.81 24.10
CA ALA A 644 15.69 -24.83 23.64
C ALA A 644 15.10 -23.45 23.28
N LYS A 645 13.78 -23.34 23.11
CA LYS A 645 13.06 -22.08 22.93
C LYS A 645 12.27 -21.75 24.21
N PRO A 646 12.15 -20.47 24.61
CA PRO A 646 11.29 -20.08 25.73
C PRO A 646 9.84 -20.53 25.50
N ARG A 647 9.27 -21.25 26.48
CA ARG A 647 7.88 -21.74 26.50
C ARG A 647 7.25 -21.43 27.85
N GLY A 648 5.93 -21.20 27.87
CA GLY A 648 5.16 -21.13 29.10
C GLY A 648 4.91 -22.52 29.68
N ASP A 649 3.86 -22.63 30.48
CA ASP A 649 3.48 -23.88 31.15
C ASP A 649 3.26 -25.00 30.12
N THR A 650 3.95 -26.12 30.30
CA THR A 650 3.93 -27.24 29.36
C THR A 650 3.42 -28.48 30.09
N LEU A 651 2.51 -29.22 29.46
CA LEU A 651 2.09 -30.53 29.92
C LEU A 651 2.95 -31.60 29.27
N VAL A 652 3.53 -32.48 30.10
CA VAL A 652 4.00 -33.79 29.68
C VAL A 652 2.87 -34.80 29.90
N GLN A 653 2.56 -35.60 28.88
CA GLN A 653 1.48 -36.60 28.95
C GLN A 653 1.94 -37.90 28.32
N ARG A 654 1.57 -39.04 28.93
CA ARG A 654 1.78 -40.38 28.38
C ARG A 654 1.24 -40.46 26.95
N TYR A 655 2.06 -40.93 26.03
CA TYR A 655 1.60 -41.19 24.67
C TYR A 655 0.64 -42.38 24.66
N VAL A 656 -0.54 -42.22 24.06
CA VAL A 656 -1.53 -43.29 23.91
C VAL A 656 -1.55 -43.71 22.43
N PRO A 657 -1.07 -44.92 22.07
CA PRO A 657 -1.10 -45.40 20.70
C PRO A 657 -2.52 -45.75 20.24
N GLY A 658 -2.69 -45.94 18.93
CA GLY A 658 -3.97 -46.33 18.32
C GLY A 658 -4.70 -45.17 17.63
N TYR A 659 -5.99 -45.39 17.38
CA TYR A 659 -6.87 -44.51 16.63
C TYR A 659 -7.17 -43.22 17.39
N GLU A 660 -7.20 -42.09 16.68
CA GLU A 660 -7.61 -40.80 17.24
C GLU A 660 -9.02 -40.43 16.74
N VAL A 661 -9.95 -40.18 17.66
CA VAL A 661 -11.36 -39.92 17.38
C VAL A 661 -11.82 -38.66 18.12
N GLY A 662 -12.45 -37.73 17.41
CA GLY A 662 -13.09 -36.55 18.00
C GLY A 662 -14.59 -36.75 18.18
N VAL A 663 -15.07 -36.81 19.42
CA VAL A 663 -16.49 -36.95 19.76
C VAL A 663 -17.06 -35.62 20.22
N PHE A 664 -17.96 -35.05 19.42
CA PHE A 664 -18.70 -33.83 19.75
C PHE A 664 -19.94 -34.19 20.57
N TYR A 665 -20.04 -33.63 21.76
CA TYR A 665 -21.06 -33.93 22.75
C TYR A 665 -21.82 -32.66 23.15
N TYR A 666 -23.12 -32.81 23.41
CA TYR A 666 -23.88 -31.77 24.11
C TYR A 666 -24.94 -32.34 25.05
N ARG A 667 -25.31 -31.57 26.06
CA ARG A 667 -26.39 -31.84 27.01
C ARG A 667 -27.12 -30.54 27.33
N MET A 668 -28.45 -30.57 27.33
CA MET A 668 -29.23 -29.41 27.77
C MET A 668 -29.17 -29.29 29.31
N PRO A 669 -29.03 -28.07 29.87
CA PRO A 669 -29.11 -27.88 31.31
C PRO A 669 -30.41 -28.46 31.88
N GLY A 670 -30.32 -29.15 33.02
CA GLY A 670 -31.46 -29.84 33.65
C GLY A 670 -31.85 -31.21 33.04
N MET A 671 -31.21 -31.67 31.96
CA MET A 671 -31.40 -33.02 31.44
C MET A 671 -30.43 -34.02 32.09
N ALA A 672 -30.91 -35.22 32.41
CA ALA A 672 -30.08 -36.29 33.01
C ALA A 672 -29.04 -36.89 32.05
N ARG A 673 -29.29 -36.82 30.73
CA ARG A 673 -28.44 -37.42 29.69
C ARG A 673 -28.23 -36.46 28.53
N GLY A 674 -27.05 -36.52 27.93
CA GLY A 674 -26.67 -35.78 26.73
C GLY A 674 -26.73 -36.62 25.47
N ARG A 675 -26.13 -36.11 24.39
CA ARG A 675 -26.12 -36.74 23.07
C ARG A 675 -24.79 -36.48 22.36
N ILE A 676 -24.33 -37.48 21.62
CA ILE A 676 -23.26 -37.31 20.63
C ILE A 676 -23.85 -36.64 19.38
N PHE A 677 -23.35 -35.45 19.06
CA PHE A 677 -23.73 -34.64 17.90
C PHE A 677 -22.94 -35.03 16.64
N SER A 678 -21.67 -35.38 16.80
CA SER A 678 -20.74 -35.68 15.70
C SER A 678 -19.63 -36.58 16.20
N ILE A 679 -19.13 -37.47 15.33
CA ILE A 679 -17.90 -38.22 15.57
C ILE A 679 -17.00 -38.03 14.35
N THR A 680 -15.73 -37.73 14.60
CA THR A 680 -14.72 -37.54 13.56
C THR A 680 -13.61 -38.56 13.76
N GLU A 681 -13.42 -39.46 12.80
CA GLU A 681 -12.23 -40.31 12.76
C GLU A 681 -11.07 -39.51 12.15
N LYS A 682 -9.89 -39.51 12.78
CA LYS A 682 -8.73 -38.78 12.30
C LYS A 682 -7.70 -39.77 11.75
N ARG A 683 -7.55 -39.80 10.43
CA ARG A 683 -6.57 -40.64 9.75
C ARG A 683 -5.30 -39.86 9.42
N PHE A 684 -4.16 -40.49 9.65
CA PHE A 684 -2.87 -39.92 9.29
C PHE A 684 -2.55 -40.28 7.83
N PRO A 685 -2.33 -39.30 6.93
CA PRO A 685 -1.91 -39.58 5.57
C PRO A 685 -0.58 -40.34 5.55
N VAL A 686 -0.53 -41.38 4.73
CA VAL A 686 0.64 -42.25 4.52
C VAL A 686 0.98 -42.21 3.03
N VAL A 687 2.27 -42.13 2.70
CA VAL A 687 2.77 -42.44 1.36
C VAL A 687 3.45 -43.79 1.38
N ILE A 688 3.33 -44.53 0.28
CA ILE A 688 3.96 -45.85 0.13
C ILE A 688 5.21 -45.68 -0.72
N GLY A 689 6.33 -46.23 -0.25
CA GLY A 689 7.58 -46.28 -1.00
C GLY A 689 7.46 -47.12 -2.26
N ASP A 690 8.07 -46.64 -3.34
CA ASP A 690 8.13 -47.33 -4.63
C ASP A 690 9.55 -47.81 -4.96
N GLY A 691 10.47 -47.77 -3.98
CA GLY A 691 11.87 -48.17 -4.11
C GLY A 691 12.71 -47.29 -5.04
N ARG A 692 12.13 -46.24 -5.65
CA ARG A 692 12.78 -45.45 -6.72
C ARG A 692 12.79 -43.96 -6.46
N HIS A 693 11.72 -43.41 -5.90
CA HIS A 693 11.54 -41.97 -5.76
C HIS A 693 11.74 -41.49 -4.32
N ASP A 694 12.21 -40.25 -4.20
CA ASP A 694 12.39 -39.60 -2.90
C ASP A 694 11.06 -39.17 -2.26
N LEU A 695 11.09 -38.95 -0.94
CA LEU A 695 9.91 -38.53 -0.18
C LEU A 695 9.29 -37.22 -0.71
N GLU A 696 10.10 -36.28 -1.21
CA GLU A 696 9.60 -35.05 -1.85
C GLU A 696 8.71 -35.38 -3.05
N TYR A 697 9.15 -36.28 -3.93
CA TYR A 697 8.39 -36.72 -5.08
C TYR A 697 7.10 -37.43 -4.66
N LEU A 698 7.15 -38.34 -3.68
CA LEU A 698 5.98 -39.09 -3.21
C LEU A 698 4.91 -38.16 -2.61
N ILE A 699 5.32 -37.16 -1.82
CA ILE A 699 4.41 -36.13 -1.28
C ILE A 699 3.76 -35.31 -2.40
N LEU A 700 4.54 -34.92 -3.42
CA LEU A 700 4.03 -34.13 -4.54
C LEU A 700 3.15 -34.95 -5.50
N LYS A 701 3.42 -36.25 -5.62
CA LYS A 701 2.65 -37.20 -6.44
C LYS A 701 1.29 -37.50 -5.79
N ASP A 702 1.23 -37.62 -4.47
CA ASP A 702 -0.01 -37.92 -3.77
C ASP A 702 -1.10 -36.85 -4.03
N GLU A 703 -2.32 -37.30 -4.30
CA GLU A 703 -3.42 -36.45 -4.75
C GLU A 703 -4.03 -35.56 -3.65
N ARG A 704 -3.75 -35.87 -2.37
CA ARG A 704 -4.17 -35.08 -1.21
C ARG A 704 -2.99 -34.36 -0.56
N ALA A 705 -1.88 -35.05 -0.31
CA ALA A 705 -0.70 -34.48 0.36
C ALA A 705 -0.13 -33.29 -0.43
N VAL A 706 -0.25 -33.29 -1.76
CA VAL A 706 0.13 -32.14 -2.60
C VAL A 706 -0.59 -30.84 -2.22
N CYS A 707 -1.83 -30.91 -1.70
CA CYS A 707 -2.59 -29.76 -1.21
C CYS A 707 -1.98 -29.15 0.07
N MET A 708 -1.12 -29.90 0.75
CA MET A 708 -0.40 -29.51 1.96
C MET A 708 1.12 -29.53 1.80
N ALA A 709 1.61 -29.61 0.55
CA ALA A 709 3.03 -29.75 0.23
C ALA A 709 3.90 -28.67 0.90
N GLY A 710 3.43 -27.41 0.97
CA GLY A 710 4.20 -26.35 1.63
C GLY A 710 4.56 -26.68 3.09
N TYR A 711 3.59 -27.18 3.87
CA TYR A 711 3.82 -27.59 5.25
C TYR A 711 4.60 -28.91 5.32
N LEU A 712 4.18 -29.92 4.57
CA LEU A 712 4.78 -31.26 4.63
C LEU A 712 6.24 -31.26 4.18
N LEU A 713 6.59 -30.53 3.12
CA LEU A 713 7.97 -30.40 2.67
C LEU A 713 8.85 -29.69 3.71
N SER A 714 8.29 -28.72 4.42
CA SER A 714 9.01 -28.06 5.52
C SER A 714 9.16 -28.94 6.74
N ALA A 715 8.14 -29.73 7.08
CA ALA A 715 8.13 -30.61 8.26
C ALA A 715 9.10 -31.80 8.10
N HIS A 716 9.29 -32.27 6.87
CA HIS A 716 10.14 -33.43 6.55
C HIS A 716 11.46 -33.05 5.88
N ARG A 717 11.92 -31.80 6.04
CA ARG A 717 13.08 -31.23 5.32
C ARG A 717 14.30 -32.16 5.32
N ASP A 718 14.59 -32.77 6.45
CA ASP A 718 15.78 -33.61 6.66
C ASP A 718 15.64 -35.02 6.03
N SER A 719 14.41 -35.45 5.74
CA SER A 719 14.10 -36.76 5.14
C SER A 719 13.63 -36.67 3.68
N LEU A 720 13.51 -35.47 3.10
CA LEU A 720 12.96 -35.29 1.74
C LEU A 720 13.70 -36.07 0.65
N LYS A 721 14.99 -36.32 0.84
CA LYS A 721 15.86 -37.04 -0.11
C LYS A 721 15.99 -38.54 0.18
N ARG A 722 15.31 -39.04 1.21
CA ARG A 722 15.23 -40.48 1.48
C ARG A 722 14.37 -41.14 0.41
N ILE A 723 14.88 -42.23 -0.16
CA ILE A 723 14.11 -43.18 -0.97
C ILE A 723 13.56 -44.23 0.00
N LEU A 724 12.25 -44.46 -0.06
CA LEU A 724 11.56 -45.45 0.77
C LEU A 724 11.56 -46.79 0.04
N ASP A 725 11.72 -47.89 0.79
CA ASP A 725 11.71 -49.23 0.22
C ASP A 725 10.34 -49.54 -0.40
N GLU A 726 10.31 -50.46 -1.36
CA GLU A 726 9.05 -50.84 -2.02
C GLU A 726 8.05 -51.40 -1.00
N GLY A 727 6.86 -50.78 -0.93
CA GLY A 727 5.83 -51.14 0.03
C GLY A 727 6.00 -50.55 1.43
N GLU A 728 7.09 -49.82 1.72
CA GLU A 728 7.32 -49.18 3.01
C GLU A 728 6.28 -48.06 3.25
N PRO A 729 5.44 -48.15 4.30
CA PRO A 729 4.50 -47.07 4.63
C PRO A 729 5.21 -45.96 5.42
N TYR A 730 5.12 -44.72 4.95
CA TYR A 730 5.64 -43.54 5.64
C TYR A 730 4.53 -42.56 6.03
N THR A 731 4.33 -42.40 7.34
CA THR A 731 3.28 -41.53 7.89
C THR A 731 3.73 -40.07 7.83
N LEU A 732 2.98 -39.22 7.12
CA LEU A 732 3.35 -37.83 6.89
C LEU A 732 3.08 -36.90 8.08
N VAL A 733 2.16 -37.28 8.99
CA VAL A 733 1.87 -36.51 10.20
C VAL A 733 1.48 -37.42 11.36
N GLU A 734 1.88 -37.03 12.57
CA GLU A 734 1.63 -37.82 13.78
C GLU A 734 0.52 -37.24 14.68
N LEU A 735 0.00 -36.07 14.32
CA LEU A 735 -1.01 -35.34 15.08
C LEU A 735 -2.31 -35.23 14.30
N GLY A 736 -3.44 -35.48 14.99
CA GLY A 736 -4.80 -35.44 14.44
C GLY A 736 -5.32 -34.02 14.19
N THR A 737 -4.53 -33.18 13.52
CA THR A 737 -4.88 -31.80 13.18
C THR A 737 -5.04 -31.64 11.68
N HIS A 738 -6.23 -31.25 11.22
CA HIS A 738 -6.53 -31.05 9.80
C HIS A 738 -5.58 -30.04 9.13
N CYS A 739 -5.32 -28.91 9.79
CA CYS A 739 -4.39 -27.88 9.30
C CYS A 739 -2.93 -28.34 9.19
N ARG A 740 -2.59 -29.54 9.68
CA ARG A 740 -1.25 -30.14 9.53
C ARG A 740 -1.21 -31.30 8.55
N GLY A 741 -2.34 -31.91 8.17
CA GLY A 741 -2.32 -33.03 7.22
C GLY A 741 -3.34 -34.11 7.51
N ALA A 742 -3.83 -34.20 8.76
CA ALA A 742 -4.74 -35.27 9.14
C ALA A 742 -6.02 -35.23 8.31
N VAL A 743 -6.44 -36.39 7.82
CA VAL A 743 -7.69 -36.56 7.10
C VAL A 743 -8.79 -36.80 8.11
N PHE A 744 -9.82 -35.98 8.08
CA PHE A 744 -11.00 -36.15 8.92
C PHE A 744 -12.05 -36.93 8.14
N GLN A 745 -12.56 -38.00 8.71
CA GLN A 745 -13.63 -38.82 8.14
C GLN A 745 -14.86 -38.78 9.06
N ASP A 746 -16.03 -38.95 8.46
CA ASP A 746 -17.26 -39.07 9.23
C ASP A 746 -17.28 -40.40 9.99
N GLY A 747 -17.20 -40.30 11.32
CA GLY A 747 -17.14 -41.43 12.23
C GLY A 747 -18.49 -41.76 12.87
N ILE A 748 -19.61 -41.22 12.38
CA ILE A 748 -20.92 -41.36 13.04
C ILE A 748 -21.33 -42.83 13.25
N TRP A 749 -20.82 -43.76 12.44
CA TRP A 749 -21.02 -45.21 12.56
C TRP A 749 -20.41 -45.82 13.85
N LEU A 750 -19.53 -45.10 14.55
CA LEU A 750 -19.01 -45.48 15.88
C LEU A 750 -20.02 -45.19 17.00
N LYS A 751 -21.08 -44.42 16.72
CA LYS A 751 -22.06 -44.02 17.73
C LYS A 751 -22.90 -45.21 18.17
N THR A 752 -22.77 -45.58 19.45
CA THR A 752 -23.63 -46.58 20.11
C THR A 752 -24.23 -46.01 21.39
N PRO A 753 -25.30 -46.62 21.93
CA PRO A 753 -25.79 -46.27 23.26
C PRO A 753 -24.77 -46.47 24.38
N ALA A 754 -23.81 -47.39 24.23
CA ALA A 754 -22.78 -47.65 25.22
C ALA A 754 -21.72 -46.53 25.22
N LEU A 755 -21.24 -46.12 24.05
CA LEU A 755 -20.35 -44.97 23.91
C LEU A 755 -21.02 -43.68 24.39
N GLU A 756 -22.28 -43.43 24.04
CA GLU A 756 -23.00 -42.23 24.50
C GLU A 756 -23.14 -42.19 26.03
N ARG A 757 -23.36 -43.34 26.69
CA ARG A 757 -23.33 -43.44 28.17
C ARG A 757 -21.94 -43.16 28.76
N ALA A 758 -20.88 -43.69 28.16
CA ALA A 758 -19.52 -43.42 28.62
C ALA A 758 -19.16 -41.92 28.48
N MET A 759 -19.53 -41.29 27.36
CA MET A 759 -19.34 -39.86 27.18
C MET A 759 -20.19 -39.01 28.14
N ASP A 760 -21.41 -39.45 28.46
CA ASP A 760 -22.26 -38.83 29.48
C ASP A 760 -21.60 -38.89 30.86
N GLU A 761 -21.04 -40.04 31.25
CA GLU A 761 -20.33 -40.23 32.52
C GLU A 761 -19.15 -39.24 32.64
N ILE A 762 -18.34 -39.13 31.58
CA ILE A 762 -17.20 -38.21 31.52
C ILE A 762 -17.66 -36.74 31.51
N ALA A 763 -18.70 -36.40 30.76
CA ALA A 763 -19.21 -35.04 30.71
C ALA A 763 -19.82 -34.60 32.05
N GLN A 764 -20.37 -35.54 32.83
CA GLN A 764 -20.97 -35.27 34.14
C GLN A 764 -19.96 -35.10 35.26
N SER A 765 -18.77 -35.69 35.15
CA SER A 765 -17.70 -35.45 36.13
C SER A 765 -17.22 -34.00 36.12
N CYS A 766 -17.24 -33.36 34.94
CA CYS A 766 -17.00 -31.93 34.76
C CYS A 766 -18.27 -31.11 35.07
N LYS A 767 -18.51 -30.79 36.34
CA LYS A 767 -19.68 -30.00 36.77
C LYS A 767 -19.74 -28.65 36.06
N GLY A 768 -20.77 -28.44 35.25
CA GLY A 768 -20.94 -27.22 34.45
C GLY A 768 -20.43 -27.34 33.02
N PHE A 769 -20.12 -28.54 32.53
CA PHE A 769 -19.88 -28.80 31.12
C PHE A 769 -21.13 -29.33 30.41
N TYR A 770 -21.43 -28.76 29.24
CA TYR A 770 -22.64 -29.04 28.48
C TYR A 770 -22.42 -29.14 26.98
N PHE A 771 -21.30 -28.65 26.43
CA PHE A 771 -21.13 -28.51 24.99
C PHE A 771 -19.66 -28.49 24.61
N GLY A 772 -19.21 -29.43 23.79
CA GLY A 772 -17.81 -29.41 23.31
C GLY A 772 -17.38 -30.68 22.62
N ARG A 773 -16.10 -30.76 22.28
CA ARG A 773 -15.49 -31.91 21.61
C ARG A 773 -14.43 -32.56 22.49
N PHE A 774 -14.60 -33.86 22.73
CA PHE A 774 -13.58 -34.72 23.32
C PHE A 774 -12.72 -35.31 22.20
N ASP A 775 -11.42 -35.12 22.27
CA ASP A 775 -10.46 -35.85 21.44
C ASP A 775 -9.98 -37.06 22.24
N LEU A 776 -10.18 -38.25 21.66
CA LEU A 776 -9.97 -39.56 22.28
C LEU A 776 -8.88 -40.33 21.53
N ARG A 777 -8.14 -41.17 22.25
CA ARG A 777 -7.27 -42.22 21.70
C ARG A 777 -7.73 -43.58 22.19
N CYS A 778 -7.79 -44.55 21.30
CA CYS A 778 -8.18 -45.92 21.62
C CYS A 778 -7.32 -46.92 20.82
N PRO A 779 -6.92 -48.06 21.41
CA PRO A 779 -6.23 -49.12 20.67
C PRO A 779 -7.13 -49.76 19.62
N ASN A 780 -8.43 -49.89 19.93
CA ASN A 780 -9.42 -50.60 19.11
C ASN A 780 -10.72 -49.78 19.00
N LEU A 781 -11.28 -49.70 17.79
CA LEU A 781 -12.54 -49.00 17.52
C LEU A 781 -13.76 -49.77 18.03
N GLU A 782 -13.71 -51.10 18.13
CA GLU A 782 -14.81 -51.90 18.70
C GLU A 782 -14.92 -51.70 20.22
N ASP A 783 -13.79 -51.61 20.93
CA ASP A 783 -13.78 -51.25 22.35
C ASP A 783 -14.38 -49.85 22.56
N LEU A 784 -14.03 -48.90 21.68
CA LEU A 784 -14.60 -47.55 21.72
C LEU A 784 -16.12 -47.59 21.53
N LYS A 785 -16.64 -48.39 20.57
CA LYS A 785 -18.09 -48.60 20.41
C LYS A 785 -18.73 -49.20 21.67
N ALA A 786 -18.02 -50.06 22.39
CA ALA A 786 -18.50 -50.61 23.67
C ALA A 786 -18.41 -49.60 24.84
N GLY A 787 -17.78 -48.43 24.63
CA GLY A 787 -17.52 -47.45 25.68
C GLY A 787 -16.35 -47.84 26.61
N LEU A 788 -15.42 -48.66 26.11
CA LEU A 788 -14.31 -49.26 26.86
C LEU A 788 -12.95 -48.86 26.28
N ASN A 789 -11.89 -49.00 27.08
CA ASN A 789 -10.48 -48.92 26.67
C ASN A 789 -10.08 -47.71 25.80
N PHE A 790 -10.55 -46.50 26.14
CA PHE A 790 -10.12 -45.26 25.51
C PHE A 790 -9.64 -44.23 26.53
N LYS A 791 -8.84 -43.27 26.06
CA LYS A 791 -8.33 -42.14 26.85
C LYS A 791 -8.68 -40.81 26.20
N VAL A 792 -9.17 -39.87 26.99
CA VAL A 792 -9.34 -38.47 26.62
C VAL A 792 -7.98 -37.79 26.64
N ILE A 793 -7.55 -37.24 25.51
CA ILE A 793 -6.31 -36.46 25.43
C ILE A 793 -6.56 -34.95 25.45
N GLU A 794 -7.73 -34.49 25.02
CA GLU A 794 -8.11 -33.08 25.00
C GLU A 794 -9.64 -32.96 25.06
N LEU A 795 -10.12 -31.94 25.77
CA LEU A 795 -11.52 -31.53 25.75
C LEU A 795 -11.56 -30.04 25.39
N ASN A 796 -12.34 -29.69 24.37
CA ASN A 796 -12.47 -28.34 23.84
C ASN A 796 -13.91 -27.82 24.05
N GLY A 797 -14.07 -26.57 24.50
CA GLY A 797 -15.38 -25.95 24.76
C GLY A 797 -16.08 -25.35 23.53
N LEU A 798 -16.65 -24.14 23.69
CA LEU A 798 -17.52 -23.45 22.71
C LEU A 798 -16.96 -23.38 21.28
N THR A 799 -15.65 -23.17 21.13
CA THR A 799 -15.01 -23.00 19.80
C THR A 799 -14.58 -24.30 19.15
N SER A 800 -14.83 -25.44 19.79
CA SER A 800 -14.67 -26.72 19.13
C SER A 800 -15.63 -26.83 17.94
N GLU A 801 -15.16 -27.44 16.86
CA GLU A 801 -15.98 -27.68 15.67
C GLU A 801 -16.34 -29.15 15.57
N ALA A 802 -17.54 -29.42 15.05
CA ALA A 802 -17.91 -30.73 14.54
C ALA A 802 -17.06 -31.03 13.29
N THR A 803 -15.87 -31.56 13.50
CA THR A 803 -14.83 -31.65 12.47
C THR A 803 -15.10 -32.67 11.37
N HIS A 804 -16.13 -33.52 11.51
CA HIS A 804 -16.57 -34.43 10.45
C HIS A 804 -17.03 -33.67 9.20
N ILE A 805 -17.36 -32.38 9.32
CA ILE A 805 -17.68 -31.54 8.16
C ILE A 805 -16.57 -31.57 7.10
N TYR A 806 -15.30 -31.70 7.51
CA TYR A 806 -14.14 -31.75 6.63
C TYR A 806 -13.93 -33.13 5.96
N ASN A 807 -14.88 -34.06 6.09
CA ASN A 807 -14.87 -35.29 5.29
C ASN A 807 -14.85 -34.94 3.79
N PRO A 808 -13.91 -35.48 2.98
CA PRO A 808 -13.76 -35.10 1.57
C PRO A 808 -15.01 -35.25 0.70
N GLY A 809 -15.97 -36.09 1.09
CA GLY A 809 -17.25 -36.26 0.40
C GLY A 809 -18.31 -35.20 0.72
N ASN A 810 -18.11 -34.34 1.71
CA ASN A 810 -19.11 -33.37 2.13
C ASN A 810 -19.13 -32.13 1.23
N THR A 811 -20.34 -31.62 0.97
CA THR A 811 -20.53 -30.34 0.29
C THR A 811 -20.36 -29.17 1.26
N LEU A 812 -20.04 -27.98 0.72
CA LEU A 812 -19.93 -26.76 1.50
C LEU A 812 -21.24 -26.42 2.25
N TRP A 813 -22.39 -26.63 1.59
CA TRP A 813 -23.71 -26.40 2.19
C TRP A 813 -24.01 -27.35 3.34
N TYR A 814 -23.60 -28.62 3.23
CA TYR A 814 -23.70 -29.57 4.33
C TYR A 814 -22.90 -29.09 5.54
N ALA A 815 -21.66 -28.66 5.34
CA ALA A 815 -20.80 -28.14 6.40
C ALA A 815 -21.42 -26.92 7.11
N TYR A 816 -21.98 -25.97 6.35
CA TYR A 816 -22.71 -24.84 6.92
C TYR A 816 -23.95 -25.28 7.70
N GLY A 817 -24.74 -26.22 7.17
CA GLY A 817 -25.91 -26.75 7.87
C GLY A 817 -25.55 -27.36 9.23
N VAL A 818 -24.44 -28.10 9.32
CA VAL A 818 -23.93 -28.66 10.59
C VAL A 818 -23.50 -27.55 11.55
N LEU A 819 -22.68 -26.59 11.08
CA LEU A 819 -22.21 -25.49 11.93
C LEU A 819 -23.36 -24.60 12.42
N PHE A 820 -24.36 -24.34 11.57
CA PHE A 820 -25.54 -23.56 11.96
C PHE A 820 -26.33 -24.26 13.06
N LYS A 821 -26.52 -25.59 12.95
CA LYS A 821 -27.14 -26.42 14.00
C LYS A 821 -26.31 -26.39 15.29
N GLN A 822 -24.99 -26.56 15.18
CA GLN A 822 -24.06 -26.53 16.30
C GLN A 822 -24.17 -25.21 17.09
N TRP A 823 -24.07 -24.06 16.41
CA TRP A 823 -24.19 -22.75 17.05
C TRP A 823 -25.59 -22.50 17.62
N ALA A 824 -26.65 -22.96 16.95
CA ALA A 824 -28.01 -22.86 17.48
C ALA A 824 -28.21 -23.69 18.76
N ILE A 825 -27.49 -24.82 18.93
CA ILE A 825 -27.46 -25.59 20.19
C ILE A 825 -26.71 -24.80 21.27
N ALA A 826 -25.53 -24.26 20.96
CA ALA A 826 -24.74 -23.48 21.92
C ALA A 826 -25.52 -22.29 22.51
N PHE A 827 -26.22 -21.52 21.66
CA PHE A 827 -27.07 -20.41 22.12
C PHE A 827 -28.26 -20.88 22.96
N ARG A 828 -28.89 -22.02 22.64
CA ARG A 828 -29.98 -22.60 23.44
C ARG A 828 -29.51 -23.02 24.84
N ILE A 829 -28.35 -23.67 24.92
CA ILE A 829 -27.73 -24.06 26.20
C ILE A 829 -27.37 -22.82 27.01
N GLY A 830 -26.66 -21.86 26.40
CA GLY A 830 -26.26 -20.61 27.06
C GLY A 830 -27.46 -19.81 27.59
N GLN A 831 -28.55 -19.73 26.82
CA GLN A 831 -29.78 -19.07 27.25
C GLN A 831 -30.43 -19.75 28.46
N ARG A 832 -30.37 -21.09 28.52
CA ARG A 832 -30.93 -21.87 29.64
C ARG A 832 -30.06 -21.71 30.88
N ASN A 833 -28.73 -21.82 30.75
CA ASN A 833 -27.80 -21.55 31.84
C ASN A 833 -27.99 -20.14 32.44
N LEU A 834 -28.19 -19.12 31.60
CA LEU A 834 -28.49 -17.77 32.08
C LEU A 834 -29.83 -17.66 32.84
N ARG A 835 -30.85 -18.45 32.43
CA ARG A 835 -32.12 -18.54 33.18
C ARG A 835 -31.94 -19.27 34.51
N ASP A 836 -31.06 -20.26 34.55
CA ASP A 836 -30.72 -21.05 35.74
C ASP A 836 -29.74 -20.32 36.68
N GLY A 837 -29.50 -19.02 36.48
CA GLY A 837 -28.72 -18.16 37.38
C GLY A 837 -27.20 -18.17 37.15
N VAL A 838 -26.71 -18.77 36.07
CA VAL A 838 -25.27 -18.72 35.72
C VAL A 838 -24.83 -17.28 35.49
N ARG A 839 -23.68 -16.92 36.04
CA ARG A 839 -23.09 -15.58 35.90
C ARG A 839 -22.97 -15.18 34.44
N ARG A 840 -23.41 -13.96 34.15
CA ARG A 840 -23.29 -13.36 32.83
C ARG A 840 -21.86 -12.90 32.55
N GLU A 841 -21.23 -13.54 31.58
CA GLU A 841 -19.92 -13.14 31.07
C GLU A 841 -20.01 -11.90 30.16
N ARG A 842 -18.96 -11.06 30.16
CA ARG A 842 -18.92 -9.84 29.34
C ARG A 842 -18.10 -10.08 28.08
N VAL A 843 -18.64 -9.65 26.93
CA VAL A 843 -17.93 -9.69 25.63
C VAL A 843 -16.59 -8.93 25.68
N ARG A 844 -16.50 -7.87 26.50
CA ARG A 844 -15.25 -7.14 26.70
C ARG A 844 -14.13 -8.02 27.27
N ASP A 845 -14.46 -8.93 28.18
CA ASP A 845 -13.47 -9.80 28.83
C ASP A 845 -13.02 -10.90 27.87
N ALA A 846 -13.93 -11.40 27.00
CA ALA A 846 -13.56 -12.22 25.85
C ALA A 846 -12.58 -11.54 24.89
N ILE A 847 -12.79 -10.27 24.56
CA ILE A 847 -11.85 -9.51 23.72
C ILE A 847 -10.50 -9.32 24.42
N LYS A 848 -10.49 -9.07 25.73
CA LYS A 848 -9.23 -8.94 26.50
C LYS A 848 -8.45 -10.26 26.51
N GLN A 849 -9.10 -11.38 26.78
CA GLN A 849 -8.45 -12.70 26.83
C GLN A 849 -7.93 -13.10 25.44
N TRP A 850 -8.70 -12.83 24.37
CA TRP A 850 -8.23 -13.03 23.00
C TRP A 850 -7.00 -12.19 22.66
N LEU A 851 -6.98 -10.91 23.07
CA LEU A 851 -5.81 -10.04 22.89
C LEU A 851 -4.60 -10.45 23.73
N ALA A 852 -4.81 -11.04 24.90
CA ALA A 852 -3.75 -11.58 25.74
C ALA A 852 -3.16 -12.85 25.10
N PHE A 853 -4.00 -13.78 24.64
CA PHE A 853 -3.59 -14.97 23.91
C PHE A 853 -2.75 -14.65 22.66
N GLN A 854 -3.18 -13.67 21.85
CA GLN A 854 -2.42 -13.20 20.67
C GLN A 854 -1.05 -12.58 21.00
N ARG A 855 -0.78 -12.27 22.27
CA ARG A 855 0.53 -11.76 22.73
C ARG A 855 1.38 -12.84 23.41
N ALA A 856 0.82 -14.02 23.68
CA ALA A 856 1.55 -15.10 24.33
C ALA A 856 2.74 -15.55 23.45
N PRO A 857 3.90 -15.87 24.04
CA PRO A 857 5.09 -16.32 23.30
C PRO A 857 4.81 -17.55 22.42
N GLU A 858 3.83 -18.37 22.79
CA GLU A 858 3.49 -19.63 22.14
C GLU A 858 2.68 -19.47 20.84
N VAL A 859 2.14 -18.27 20.60
CA VAL A 859 1.34 -17.92 19.41
C VAL A 859 2.17 -17.13 18.39
N ARG A 860 3.35 -16.61 18.78
CA ARG A 860 4.33 -15.98 17.89
C ARG A 860 5.35 -17.00 17.40
#